data_AF-A0A537EK51-F1
#
_entry.id   AF-A0A537EK51-F1
#
_cell.length_a   1.000
_cell.length_b   1.000
_cell.length_c   1.000
_cell.angle_alpha   90.00
_cell.angle_beta   90.00
_cell.angle_gamma   90.00
#
_symmetry.space_group_name_H-M   'P 1'
#
loop_
_entity.id
_entity.type
_entity.pdbx_description
1 polymer ?
#
loop_
_entity_poly.entity_id
_entity_poly.type
_entity_poly.pdbx_seq_one_letter_code
_entity_poly.pdbx_strand_id
1 'polypeptide(L)'
;MILGIIQSHKSTLVFTNTREHAEALAAQIQAIGAGVAVRVHHGSLSRELREEAEKEFQEGKLKALICTSSLELGIDIGSVDFIIQYTSPRETTRLVQRVGRSGHALGGTSRGVILTINTDDILESAVLIQRAREGRLEPPIIHEKAYDVLAHQIIGLLLQKGRMTIEEISEVVHRSYPFRELDPTELGRVIAQLDELRLLRKFDQFLTARNPKAIQYYFTNLSVIPDVQKYTVFDFFRKRRIGSLDQDFVARRCASGTEFILHGQTWRVLSVDEEQYHVEVEPAPPSLTAIPGWEGDMIPVQIDVAEEVGRSRRVLSDGIVPEGFLEKGEIDRVESTLSAQKRQAPIPSDQLALVESFENSAVIHSCFGNLVNETLATAMAALFGSRLGSNIGTQVDQYRFALIFPRPVSALLVAEEFRKLSPDDMEKIVRDTIDASDLFAWRHWHVLRRLGAVSREAEYKARQARLLVDIFKTSIANDEARRELFTEKLDVKGARRVLERIGSGEITIETIQDVGQCTPFALPILDRIVPHGLLRPAVEEASIIEVVKSRLLSTNLRLLCMNCGDWDSIRGVDTLREVIRCPKCRSSLIAATYRSNDALGPIIKKKKRGSKLSPEDEKEWMTGWRSAGLIQNYGKRAGIVLAARGVGPTTATRILRNRLAREDDLYLSVLRAEREFERTRMFWD
;
A
#
# COMPACT_ATOMS: atom_id res chain seq x y z
N MET A 1 -10.19 9.90 -22.03
CA MET A 1 -10.12 8.58 -22.70
C MET A 1 -11.32 7.71 -22.38
N ILE A 2 -11.51 7.25 -21.12
CA ILE A 2 -12.63 6.37 -20.72
C ILE A 2 -14.00 6.86 -21.20
N LEU A 3 -14.33 8.14 -20.96
CA LEU A 3 -15.58 8.76 -21.44
C LEU A 3 -15.78 8.63 -22.95
N GLY A 4 -14.73 8.82 -23.75
CA GLY A 4 -14.80 8.68 -25.20
C GLY A 4 -15.04 7.24 -25.65
N ILE A 5 -14.50 6.26 -24.93
CA ILE A 5 -14.77 4.83 -25.18
C ILE A 5 -16.22 4.52 -24.83
N ILE A 6 -16.72 4.95 -23.67
CA ILE A 6 -18.12 4.74 -23.26
C ILE A 6 -19.08 5.38 -24.29
N GLN A 7 -18.80 6.60 -24.75
CA GLN A 7 -19.65 7.31 -25.71
C GLN A 7 -19.68 6.66 -27.09
N SER A 8 -18.59 6.00 -27.52
CA SER A 8 -18.51 5.31 -28.82
C SER A 8 -19.20 3.94 -28.82
N HIS A 9 -19.67 3.48 -27.67
CA HIS A 9 -20.32 2.18 -27.52
C HIS A 9 -21.77 2.32 -27.02
N LYS A 10 -22.55 1.24 -27.17
CA LYS A 10 -23.94 1.19 -26.72
C LYS A 10 -24.02 0.89 -25.23
N SER A 11 -23.26 -0.08 -24.75
CA SER A 11 -23.37 -0.66 -23.41
C SER A 11 -22.01 -1.18 -22.91
N THR A 12 -21.37 -0.43 -22.02
CA THR A 12 -20.00 -0.72 -21.57
C THR A 12 -19.95 -1.17 -20.11
N LEU A 13 -19.25 -2.26 -19.82
CA LEU A 13 -18.82 -2.55 -18.45
C LEU A 13 -17.43 -2.01 -18.21
N VAL A 14 -17.24 -1.35 -17.06
CA VAL A 14 -15.93 -0.85 -16.64
C VAL A 14 -15.52 -1.60 -15.37
N PHE A 15 -14.63 -2.58 -15.50
CA PHE A 15 -14.12 -3.34 -14.37
C PHE A 15 -12.98 -2.61 -13.66
N THR A 16 -13.06 -2.57 -12.33
CA THR A 16 -11.98 -2.12 -11.44
C THR A 16 -11.62 -3.23 -10.45
N ASN A 17 -10.40 -3.20 -9.94
CA ASN A 17 -9.94 -4.22 -8.98
C ASN A 17 -10.41 -3.95 -7.54
N THR A 18 -10.79 -2.71 -7.20
CA THR A 18 -11.26 -2.33 -5.85
C THR A 18 -12.57 -1.54 -5.92
N ARG A 19 -13.32 -1.53 -4.81
CA ARG A 19 -14.60 -0.82 -4.69
C ARG A 19 -14.37 0.69 -4.71
N GLU A 20 -13.30 1.11 -4.06
CA GLU A 20 -12.83 2.48 -3.93
C GLU A 20 -12.47 3.07 -5.31
N HIS A 21 -11.80 2.30 -6.17
CA HIS A 21 -11.57 2.70 -7.55
C HIS A 21 -12.87 2.78 -8.37
N ALA A 22 -13.83 1.90 -8.13
CA ALA A 22 -15.12 1.95 -8.82
C ALA A 22 -15.87 3.25 -8.49
N GLU A 23 -15.97 3.56 -7.20
CA GLU A 23 -16.63 4.78 -6.69
C GLU A 23 -15.91 6.05 -7.15
N ALA A 24 -14.57 6.08 -7.03
CA ALA A 24 -13.77 7.23 -7.45
C ALA A 24 -13.89 7.49 -8.96
N LEU A 25 -13.85 6.43 -9.77
CA LEU A 25 -13.99 6.54 -11.22
C LEU A 25 -15.40 7.02 -11.61
N ALA A 26 -16.45 6.52 -10.94
CA ALA A 26 -17.82 6.98 -11.18
C ALA A 26 -17.99 8.46 -10.84
N ALA A 27 -17.50 8.89 -9.69
CA ALA A 27 -17.54 10.29 -9.27
C ALA A 27 -16.78 11.20 -10.26
N GLN A 28 -15.61 10.79 -10.74
CA GLN A 28 -14.86 11.54 -11.75
C GLN A 28 -15.60 11.62 -13.09
N ILE A 29 -16.20 10.51 -13.55
CA ILE A 29 -16.99 10.48 -14.78
C ILE A 29 -18.21 11.40 -14.68
N GLN A 30 -18.91 11.39 -13.55
CA GLN A 30 -20.06 12.27 -13.31
C GLN A 30 -19.65 13.75 -13.23
N ALA A 31 -18.52 14.06 -12.59
CA ALA A 31 -18.02 15.43 -12.46
C ALA A 31 -17.58 16.03 -13.81
N ILE A 32 -16.98 15.21 -14.69
CA ILE A 32 -16.49 15.64 -16.00
C ILE A 32 -17.61 15.61 -17.05
N GLY A 33 -18.48 14.60 -17.01
CA GLY A 33 -19.41 14.26 -18.08
C GLY A 33 -20.86 14.56 -17.73
N ALA A 34 -21.31 15.80 -17.94
CA ALA A 34 -22.67 16.29 -17.67
C ALA A 34 -23.81 15.66 -18.51
N GLY A 35 -23.69 14.40 -18.94
CA GLY A 35 -24.69 13.68 -19.71
C GLY A 35 -24.45 12.19 -19.98
N VAL A 36 -23.38 11.57 -19.46
CA VAL A 36 -23.18 10.12 -19.59
C VAL A 36 -23.73 9.42 -18.34
N ALA A 37 -24.83 8.69 -18.50
CA ALA A 37 -25.46 7.97 -17.40
C ALA A 37 -24.63 6.73 -17.02
N VAL A 38 -24.04 6.75 -15.83
CA VAL A 38 -23.25 5.65 -15.25
C VAL A 38 -23.66 5.39 -13.80
N ARG A 39 -23.62 4.13 -13.38
CA ARG A 39 -23.74 3.71 -11.97
C ARG A 39 -22.59 2.80 -11.56
N VAL A 40 -22.45 2.57 -10.25
CA VAL A 40 -21.49 1.63 -9.65
C VAL A 40 -22.19 0.32 -9.29
N HIS A 41 -21.46 -0.79 -9.37
CA HIS A 41 -21.93 -2.11 -8.96
C HIS A 41 -20.84 -2.90 -8.20
N HIS A 42 -21.04 -3.13 -6.91
CA HIS A 42 -20.16 -3.98 -6.09
C HIS A 42 -20.88 -4.57 -4.88
N GLY A 43 -20.31 -5.62 -4.28
CA GLY A 43 -20.94 -6.38 -3.19
C GLY A 43 -21.29 -5.61 -1.90
N SER A 44 -20.72 -4.42 -1.69
CA SER A 44 -21.11 -3.54 -0.56
C SER A 44 -22.39 -2.74 -0.78
N LEU A 45 -22.96 -2.74 -2.00
CA LEU A 45 -24.25 -2.09 -2.25
C LEU A 45 -25.40 -2.98 -1.79
N SER A 46 -26.49 -2.34 -1.36
CA SER A 46 -27.72 -3.06 -1.02
C SER A 46 -28.22 -3.85 -2.23
N ARG A 47 -28.97 -4.92 -1.96
CA ARG A 47 -29.54 -5.76 -3.01
C ARG A 47 -30.42 -4.94 -3.96
N GLU A 48 -31.22 -4.04 -3.41
CA GLU A 48 -32.16 -3.19 -4.15
C GLU A 48 -31.41 -2.26 -5.11
N LEU A 49 -30.33 -1.62 -4.65
CA LEU A 49 -29.51 -0.74 -5.50
C LEU A 49 -28.82 -1.50 -6.63
N ARG A 50 -28.39 -2.74 -6.37
CA ARG A 50 -27.78 -3.60 -7.39
C ARG A 50 -28.81 -4.01 -8.45
N GLU A 51 -29.97 -4.51 -8.03
CA GLU A 51 -31.07 -4.88 -8.93
C GLU A 51 -31.57 -3.68 -9.76
N GLU A 52 -31.63 -2.48 -9.16
CA GLU A 52 -31.97 -1.26 -9.88
C GLU A 52 -30.93 -0.91 -10.95
N ALA A 53 -29.63 -0.95 -10.61
CA ALA A 53 -28.56 -0.65 -11.56
C ALA A 53 -28.49 -1.68 -12.70
N GLU A 54 -28.68 -2.97 -12.39
CA GLU A 54 -28.77 -4.05 -13.38
C GLU A 54 -29.94 -3.82 -14.34
N LYS A 55 -31.12 -3.49 -13.80
CA LYS A 55 -32.32 -3.22 -14.61
C LYS A 55 -32.18 -1.98 -15.49
N GLU A 56 -31.67 -0.87 -14.95
CA GLU A 56 -31.45 0.34 -15.74
C GLU A 56 -30.42 0.14 -16.86
N PHE A 57 -29.41 -0.70 -16.62
CA PHE A 57 -28.43 -1.08 -17.62
C PHE A 57 -29.04 -1.97 -18.71
N GLN A 58 -29.82 -3.00 -18.35
CA GLN A 58 -30.56 -3.85 -19.29
C GLN A 58 -31.56 -3.04 -20.14
N GLU A 59 -32.23 -2.05 -19.57
CA GLU A 59 -33.16 -1.15 -20.26
C GLU A 59 -32.47 -0.10 -21.14
N GLY A 60 -31.13 -0.04 -21.14
CA GLY A 60 -30.34 0.91 -21.92
C GLY A 60 -30.38 2.35 -21.40
N LYS A 61 -30.87 2.57 -20.17
CA LYS A 61 -30.84 3.87 -19.49
C LYS A 61 -29.44 4.27 -19.06
N LEU A 62 -28.60 3.28 -18.75
CA LEU A 62 -27.20 3.48 -18.43
C LEU A 62 -26.33 3.15 -19.64
N LYS A 63 -25.37 4.02 -19.94
CA LYS A 63 -24.35 3.78 -20.98
C LYS A 63 -23.23 2.89 -20.47
N ALA A 64 -22.93 2.97 -19.17
CA ALA A 64 -21.93 2.13 -18.56
C ALA A 64 -22.24 1.77 -17.10
N LEU A 65 -21.73 0.63 -16.68
CA LEU A 65 -21.77 0.17 -15.30
C LEU A 65 -20.33 -0.06 -14.82
N ILE A 66 -19.91 0.66 -13.80
CA ILE A 66 -18.57 0.54 -13.21
C ILE A 66 -18.63 -0.49 -12.10
N CYS A 67 -17.87 -1.57 -12.21
CA CYS A 67 -18.07 -2.75 -11.39
C CYS A 67 -16.78 -3.40 -10.91
N THR A 68 -16.90 -4.17 -9.84
CA THR A 68 -15.84 -5.07 -9.35
C THR A 68 -16.11 -6.50 -9.82
N SER A 69 -15.54 -7.51 -9.16
CA SER A 69 -15.82 -8.94 -9.44
C SER A 69 -17.29 -9.34 -9.31
N SER A 70 -18.16 -8.48 -8.77
CA SER A 70 -19.60 -8.74 -8.66
C SER A 70 -20.32 -9.01 -9.99
N LEU A 71 -19.81 -8.50 -11.12
CA LEU A 71 -20.37 -8.73 -12.46
C LEU A 71 -19.47 -9.63 -13.32
N GLU A 72 -18.43 -10.22 -12.73
CA GLU A 72 -17.46 -11.06 -13.44
C GLU A 72 -18.08 -12.41 -13.83
N LEU A 73 -18.95 -12.96 -12.98
CA LEU A 73 -19.53 -14.29 -13.15
C LEU A 73 -21.00 -14.23 -13.59
N GLY A 74 -21.30 -14.91 -14.69
CA GLY A 74 -22.55 -15.65 -14.98
C GLY A 74 -23.93 -14.97 -14.95
N ILE A 75 -24.07 -13.73 -14.46
CA ILE A 75 -25.39 -13.08 -14.38
C ILE A 75 -25.79 -12.49 -15.72
N ASP A 76 -27.05 -12.64 -16.12
CA ASP A 76 -27.57 -12.05 -17.35
C ASP A 76 -27.91 -10.57 -17.11
N ILE A 77 -27.01 -9.69 -17.54
CA ILE A 77 -27.18 -8.22 -17.47
C ILE A 77 -27.53 -7.63 -18.84
N GLY A 78 -28.01 -8.45 -19.76
CA GLY A 78 -28.34 -8.04 -21.12
C GLY A 78 -27.12 -7.93 -22.04
N SER A 79 -27.30 -7.29 -23.19
CA SER A 79 -26.27 -7.18 -24.22
C SER A 79 -25.22 -6.12 -23.86
N VAL A 80 -24.00 -6.56 -23.59
CA VAL A 80 -22.81 -5.72 -23.43
C VAL A 80 -22.02 -5.78 -24.73
N ASP A 81 -21.66 -4.62 -25.29
CA ASP A 81 -20.88 -4.57 -26.54
C ASP A 81 -19.38 -4.35 -26.28
N PHE A 82 -18.98 -3.79 -25.14
CA PHE A 82 -17.58 -3.52 -24.86
C PHE A 82 -17.20 -3.59 -23.39
N ILE A 83 -15.97 -4.02 -23.12
CA ILE A 83 -15.38 -4.09 -21.78
C ILE A 83 -14.21 -3.12 -21.65
N ILE A 84 -14.19 -2.33 -20.60
CA ILE A 84 -13.01 -1.58 -20.16
C ILE A 84 -12.52 -2.23 -18.87
N GLN A 85 -11.29 -2.72 -18.87
CA GLN A 85 -10.61 -3.18 -17.66
C GLN A 85 -9.64 -2.07 -17.21
N TYR A 86 -9.90 -1.45 -16.06
CA TYR A 86 -9.04 -0.40 -15.51
C TYR A 86 -7.91 -1.03 -14.68
N THR A 87 -6.66 -0.82 -15.10
CA THR A 87 -5.44 -1.52 -14.67
C THR A 87 -5.47 -3.02 -14.98
N SER A 88 -4.32 -3.68 -14.92
CA SER A 88 -4.23 -5.13 -15.12
C SER A 88 -5.25 -5.88 -14.24
N PRO A 89 -5.94 -6.90 -14.78
CA PRO A 89 -6.86 -7.75 -14.01
C PRO A 89 -6.14 -8.69 -13.04
N ARG A 90 -4.79 -8.68 -13.01
CA ARG A 90 -3.87 -9.50 -12.19
C ARG A 90 -3.86 -11.00 -12.51
N GLU A 91 -4.96 -11.53 -13.05
CA GLU A 91 -5.14 -12.93 -13.40
C GLU A 91 -5.74 -13.08 -14.81
N THR A 92 -5.26 -14.07 -15.56
CA THR A 92 -5.71 -14.46 -16.90
C THR A 92 -7.15 -14.95 -16.86
N THR A 93 -7.49 -15.74 -15.83
CA THR A 93 -8.85 -16.25 -15.62
C THR A 93 -9.85 -15.10 -15.51
N ARG A 94 -9.52 -14.07 -14.74
CA ARG A 94 -10.34 -12.86 -14.61
C ARG A 94 -10.45 -12.10 -15.92
N LEU A 95 -9.35 -11.95 -16.65
CA LEU A 95 -9.36 -11.31 -17.96
C LEU A 95 -10.36 -11.99 -18.89
N VAL A 96 -10.31 -13.32 -19.00
CA VAL A 96 -11.19 -14.11 -19.87
C VAL A 96 -12.65 -14.00 -19.43
N GLN A 97 -12.94 -14.12 -18.13
CA GLN A 97 -14.30 -13.99 -17.61
C GLN A 97 -14.88 -12.59 -17.85
N ARG A 98 -14.10 -11.54 -17.56
CA ARG A 98 -14.53 -10.14 -17.72
C ARG A 98 -14.73 -9.78 -19.18
N VAL A 99 -13.76 -10.07 -20.05
CA VAL A 99 -13.89 -9.76 -21.48
C VAL A 99 -15.02 -10.58 -22.13
N GLY A 100 -15.20 -11.82 -21.67
CA GLY A 100 -16.27 -12.73 -22.08
C GLY A 100 -17.69 -12.21 -21.80
N ARG A 101 -17.84 -11.15 -21.00
CA ARG A 101 -19.11 -10.45 -20.82
C ARG A 101 -19.55 -9.65 -22.04
N SER A 102 -18.63 -9.20 -22.89
CA SER A 102 -18.96 -8.54 -24.15
C SER A 102 -19.26 -9.58 -25.24
N GLY A 103 -20.26 -9.28 -26.07
CA GLY A 103 -20.62 -10.12 -27.21
C GLY A 103 -21.03 -11.53 -26.79
N HIS A 104 -21.64 -11.66 -25.61
CA HIS A 104 -21.96 -12.93 -24.94
C HIS A 104 -23.10 -13.69 -25.64
N ALA A 105 -22.82 -14.18 -26.84
CA ALA A 105 -23.71 -14.97 -27.68
C ALA A 105 -22.91 -16.06 -28.39
N LEU A 106 -23.57 -17.15 -28.79
CA LEU A 106 -22.92 -18.22 -29.56
C LEU A 106 -22.34 -17.63 -30.86
N GLY A 107 -21.03 -17.81 -31.07
CA GLY A 107 -20.31 -17.23 -32.22
C GLY A 107 -20.06 -15.72 -32.14
N GLY A 108 -20.43 -15.07 -31.03
CA GLY A 108 -20.12 -13.68 -30.76
C GLY A 108 -18.62 -13.46 -30.52
N THR A 109 -18.13 -12.25 -30.83
CA THR A 109 -16.76 -11.85 -30.56
C THR A 109 -16.72 -10.96 -29.33
N SER A 110 -16.04 -11.39 -28.28
CA SER A 110 -15.79 -10.57 -27.09
C SER A 110 -14.80 -9.45 -27.40
N ARG A 111 -15.16 -8.23 -27.02
CA ARG A 111 -14.35 -7.03 -27.24
C ARG A 111 -14.10 -6.29 -25.95
N GLY A 112 -12.86 -5.88 -25.74
CA GLY A 112 -12.51 -5.00 -24.64
C GLY A 112 -11.10 -4.45 -24.75
N VAL A 113 -10.79 -3.56 -23.81
CA VAL A 113 -9.48 -2.90 -23.69
C VAL A 113 -9.03 -2.89 -22.24
N ILE A 114 -7.73 -3.02 -22.01
CA ILE A 114 -7.12 -2.81 -20.70
C ILE A 114 -6.49 -1.42 -20.69
N LEU A 115 -6.82 -0.60 -19.70
CA LEU A 115 -6.26 0.74 -19.53
C LEU A 115 -5.19 0.71 -18.44
N THR A 116 -3.95 0.98 -18.83
CA THR A 116 -2.79 0.80 -17.96
C THR A 116 -2.25 2.12 -17.43
N ILE A 117 -1.65 2.08 -16.23
CA ILE A 117 -1.18 3.29 -15.53
C ILE A 117 0.35 3.42 -15.44
N ASN A 118 1.09 2.35 -15.65
CA ASN A 118 2.56 2.34 -15.63
C ASN A 118 3.13 1.16 -16.44
N THR A 119 4.45 1.09 -16.56
CA THR A 119 5.17 0.07 -17.33
C THR A 119 4.95 -1.35 -16.81
N ASP A 120 4.88 -1.53 -15.50
CA ASP A 120 4.58 -2.85 -14.91
C ASP A 120 3.19 -3.32 -15.31
N ASP A 121 2.21 -2.41 -15.28
CA ASP A 121 0.82 -2.67 -15.63
C ASP A 121 0.64 -2.96 -17.13
N ILE A 122 1.43 -2.30 -18.00
CA ILE A 122 1.50 -2.59 -19.44
C ILE A 122 2.02 -4.02 -19.67
N LEU A 123 3.18 -4.36 -19.10
CA LEU A 123 3.81 -5.67 -19.32
C LEU A 123 2.97 -6.80 -18.72
N GLU A 124 2.41 -6.60 -17.53
CA GLU A 124 1.51 -7.58 -16.90
C GLU A 124 0.28 -7.82 -17.79
N SER A 125 -0.36 -6.75 -18.27
CA SER A 125 -1.52 -6.85 -19.16
C SER A 125 -1.19 -7.59 -20.47
N ALA A 126 -0.03 -7.31 -21.07
CA ALA A 126 0.42 -7.99 -22.29
C ALA A 126 0.65 -9.50 -22.06
N VAL A 127 1.30 -9.87 -20.94
CA VAL A 127 1.49 -11.27 -20.54
C VAL A 127 0.16 -11.97 -20.33
N LEU A 128 -0.79 -11.35 -19.60
CA LEU A 128 -2.11 -11.93 -19.37
C LEU A 128 -2.92 -12.11 -20.67
N ILE A 129 -2.83 -11.16 -21.61
CA ILE A 129 -3.46 -11.28 -22.94
C ILE A 129 -2.86 -12.45 -23.71
N GLN A 130 -1.53 -12.58 -23.71
CA GLN A 130 -0.85 -13.69 -24.38
C GLN A 130 -1.26 -15.03 -23.78
N ARG A 131 -1.27 -15.15 -22.45
CA ARG A 131 -1.72 -16.35 -21.74
C ARG A 131 -3.17 -16.69 -22.06
N ALA A 132 -4.05 -15.69 -22.13
CA ALA A 132 -5.45 -15.89 -22.52
C ALA A 132 -5.58 -16.42 -23.95
N ARG A 133 -4.80 -15.89 -24.90
CA ARG A 133 -4.76 -16.39 -26.30
C ARG A 133 -4.26 -17.83 -26.39
N GLU A 134 -3.33 -18.22 -25.53
CA GLU A 134 -2.74 -19.57 -25.45
C GLU A 134 -3.59 -20.54 -24.61
N GLY A 135 -4.69 -20.08 -23.98
CA GLY A 135 -5.51 -20.89 -23.08
C GLY A 135 -4.83 -21.25 -21.76
N ARG A 136 -3.77 -20.54 -21.37
CA ARG A 136 -3.00 -20.75 -20.13
C ARG A 136 -3.61 -19.99 -18.96
N LEU A 137 -4.55 -20.61 -18.27
CA LEU A 137 -5.19 -20.08 -17.07
C LEU A 137 -4.41 -20.43 -15.80
N GLU A 138 -4.60 -19.64 -14.74
CA GLU A 138 -4.08 -19.96 -13.41
C GLU A 138 -4.76 -21.22 -12.84
N PRO A 139 -4.02 -22.11 -12.18
CA PRO A 139 -4.63 -23.26 -11.50
C PRO A 139 -5.45 -22.77 -10.29
N PRO A 140 -6.59 -23.44 -9.98
CA PRO A 140 -7.34 -23.13 -8.77
C PRO A 140 -6.54 -23.49 -7.53
N ILE A 141 -6.57 -22.62 -6.52
CA ILE A 141 -5.99 -22.91 -5.20
C ILE A 141 -6.98 -23.80 -4.45
N ILE A 142 -6.57 -25.04 -4.20
CA ILE A 142 -7.39 -26.02 -3.47
C ILE A 142 -6.86 -26.13 -2.05
N HIS A 143 -7.76 -25.89 -1.08
CA HIS A 143 -7.46 -26.04 0.34
C HIS A 143 -7.45 -27.52 0.74
N GLU A 144 -6.34 -28.20 0.47
CA GLU A 144 -6.16 -29.60 0.87
C GLU A 144 -6.17 -29.75 2.40
N LYS A 145 -6.80 -30.82 2.89
CA LYS A 145 -6.92 -31.15 4.31
C LYS A 145 -7.46 -29.99 5.16
N ALA A 146 -8.56 -29.37 4.73
CA ALA A 146 -9.25 -28.35 5.51
C ALA A 146 -9.94 -28.94 6.74
N TYR A 147 -9.26 -28.90 7.89
CA TYR A 147 -9.67 -29.64 9.07
C TYR A 147 -10.95 -29.10 9.72
N ASP A 148 -11.17 -27.79 9.62
CA ASP A 148 -12.39 -27.14 10.07
C ASP A 148 -13.61 -27.50 9.20
N VAL A 149 -13.44 -27.54 7.87
CA VAL A 149 -14.45 -28.04 6.94
C VAL A 149 -14.71 -29.52 7.18
N LEU A 150 -13.66 -30.32 7.37
CA LEU A 150 -13.79 -31.75 7.67
C LEU A 150 -14.56 -31.97 8.97
N ALA A 151 -14.26 -31.21 10.02
CA ALA A 151 -14.96 -31.28 11.29
C ALA A 151 -16.46 -31.00 11.12
N HIS A 152 -16.82 -29.96 10.37
CA HIS A 152 -18.21 -29.64 10.04
C HIS A 152 -18.90 -30.78 9.27
N GLN A 153 -18.24 -31.32 8.24
CA GLN A 153 -18.78 -32.41 7.43
C GLN A 153 -18.94 -33.72 8.22
N ILE A 154 -18.05 -34.03 9.15
CA ILE A 154 -18.20 -35.20 10.05
C ILE A 154 -19.47 -35.07 10.89
N ILE A 155 -19.74 -33.90 11.46
CA ILE A 155 -20.99 -33.66 12.20
C ILE A 155 -22.20 -33.81 11.27
N GLY A 156 -22.14 -33.28 10.04
CA GLY A 156 -23.18 -33.45 9.04
C GLY A 156 -23.49 -34.92 8.71
N LEU A 157 -22.45 -35.72 8.47
CA LEU A 157 -22.57 -37.17 8.23
C LEU A 157 -23.24 -37.88 9.41
N LEU A 158 -22.82 -37.56 10.65
CA LEU A 158 -23.38 -38.14 11.87
C LEU A 158 -24.83 -37.70 12.13
N LEU A 159 -25.21 -36.47 11.79
CA LEU A 159 -26.59 -36.00 11.86
C LEU A 159 -27.48 -36.73 10.84
N GLN A 160 -26.98 -36.96 9.64
CA GLN A 160 -27.71 -37.65 8.57
C GLN A 160 -27.88 -39.16 8.83
N LYS A 161 -26.79 -39.85 9.20
CA LYS A 161 -26.77 -41.31 9.37
C LYS A 161 -27.10 -41.76 10.79
N GLY A 162 -27.00 -40.86 11.77
CA GLY A 162 -27.27 -41.10 13.19
C GLY A 162 -26.10 -41.72 13.95
N ARG A 163 -25.50 -42.78 13.42
CA ARG A 163 -24.28 -43.43 13.95
C ARG A 163 -23.39 -43.90 12.81
N MET A 164 -22.08 -43.73 12.95
CA MET A 164 -21.08 -44.23 11.99
C MET A 164 -19.80 -44.66 12.72
N THR A 165 -19.03 -45.58 12.15
CA THR A 165 -17.66 -45.88 12.61
C THR A 165 -16.64 -44.92 12.01
N ILE A 166 -15.40 -44.94 12.52
CA ILE A 166 -14.30 -44.12 11.98
C ILE A 166 -13.97 -44.56 10.55
N GLU A 167 -14.03 -45.87 10.28
CA GLU A 167 -13.77 -46.47 8.97
C GLU A 167 -14.81 -46.00 7.95
N GLU A 168 -16.10 -46.04 8.30
CA GLU A 168 -17.18 -45.57 7.43
C GLU A 168 -17.03 -44.08 7.09
N ILE A 169 -16.66 -43.25 8.08
CA ILE A 169 -16.39 -41.82 7.86
C ILE A 169 -15.18 -41.65 6.93
N SER A 170 -14.10 -42.40 7.20
CA SER A 170 -12.87 -42.37 6.41
C SER A 170 -13.15 -42.70 4.93
N GLU A 171 -13.91 -43.75 4.64
CA GLU A 171 -14.25 -44.16 3.27
C GLU A 171 -15.00 -43.07 2.50
N VAL A 172 -15.89 -42.33 3.16
CA VAL A 172 -16.64 -41.22 2.53
C VAL A 172 -15.72 -40.03 2.29
N VAL A 173 -14.92 -39.67 3.30
CA VAL A 173 -14.03 -38.50 3.26
C VAL A 173 -12.97 -38.65 2.16
N HIS A 174 -12.34 -39.82 2.02
CA HIS A 174 -11.29 -40.07 1.03
C HIS A 174 -11.78 -40.03 -0.43
N ARG A 175 -13.09 -40.14 -0.68
CA ARG A 175 -13.66 -39.99 -2.04
C ARG A 175 -13.67 -38.54 -2.51
N SER A 176 -13.48 -37.58 -1.61
CA SER A 176 -13.42 -36.16 -1.95
C SER A 176 -11.98 -35.73 -2.27
N TYR A 177 -11.83 -34.87 -3.28
CA TYR A 177 -10.50 -34.44 -3.74
C TYR A 177 -9.63 -33.79 -2.64
N PRO A 178 -10.14 -32.89 -1.78
CA PRO A 178 -9.31 -32.21 -0.77
C PRO A 178 -8.79 -33.12 0.35
N PHE A 179 -9.42 -34.28 0.57
CA PHE A 179 -9.12 -35.20 1.68
C PHE A 179 -8.63 -36.58 1.21
N ARG A 180 -8.29 -36.73 -0.08
CA ARG A 180 -7.85 -38.00 -0.67
C ARG A 180 -6.52 -38.54 -0.08
N GLU A 181 -5.69 -37.66 0.48
CA GLU A 181 -4.40 -37.98 1.12
C GLU A 181 -4.43 -37.76 2.64
N LEU A 182 -5.64 -37.73 3.24
CA LEU A 182 -5.81 -37.53 4.67
C LEU A 182 -5.27 -38.75 5.44
N ASP A 183 -4.37 -38.52 6.39
CA ASP A 183 -3.81 -39.59 7.19
C ASP A 183 -4.81 -40.06 8.27
N PRO A 184 -4.89 -41.37 8.60
CA PRO A 184 -5.77 -41.84 9.67
C PRO A 184 -5.51 -41.17 11.03
N THR A 185 -4.27 -40.77 11.33
CA THR A 185 -3.97 -40.04 12.58
C THR A 185 -4.52 -38.62 12.55
N GLU A 186 -4.49 -37.94 11.40
CA GLU A 186 -5.09 -36.62 11.21
C GLU A 186 -6.61 -36.68 11.42
N LEU A 187 -7.29 -37.67 10.81
CA LEU A 187 -8.72 -37.90 11.02
C LEU A 187 -9.04 -38.17 12.50
N GLY A 188 -8.24 -38.99 13.16
CA GLY A 188 -8.36 -39.27 14.58
C GLY A 188 -8.23 -38.01 15.45
N ARG A 189 -7.30 -37.10 15.12
CA ARG A 189 -7.14 -35.81 15.82
C ARG A 189 -8.35 -34.90 15.64
N VAL A 190 -8.94 -34.84 14.44
CA VAL A 190 -10.18 -34.07 14.21
C VAL A 190 -11.33 -34.62 15.05
N ILE A 191 -11.51 -35.94 15.06
CA ILE A 191 -12.55 -36.61 15.87
C ILE A 191 -12.31 -36.38 17.37
N ALA A 192 -11.07 -36.44 17.83
CA ALA A 192 -10.71 -36.12 19.21
C ALA A 192 -11.06 -34.68 19.56
N GLN A 193 -10.78 -33.72 18.68
CA GLN A 193 -11.14 -32.32 18.90
C GLN A 193 -12.66 -32.12 19.00
N LEU A 194 -13.43 -32.78 18.13
CA LEU A 194 -14.90 -32.72 18.18
C LEU A 194 -15.48 -33.33 19.47
N ASP A 195 -14.85 -34.39 19.97
CA ASP A 195 -15.19 -35.05 21.23
C ASP A 195 -14.90 -34.15 22.44
N GLU A 196 -13.73 -33.50 22.48
CA GLU A 196 -13.35 -32.51 23.49
C GLU A 196 -14.34 -31.33 23.53
N LEU A 197 -14.78 -30.86 22.36
CA LEU A 197 -15.79 -29.81 22.23
C LEU A 197 -17.21 -30.31 22.52
N ARG A 198 -17.39 -31.60 22.82
CA ARG A 198 -18.68 -32.26 23.07
C ARG A 198 -19.67 -32.14 21.90
N LEU A 199 -19.15 -32.04 20.68
CA LEU A 199 -19.93 -32.00 19.44
C LEU A 199 -20.30 -33.40 18.96
N LEU A 200 -19.53 -34.41 19.32
CA LEU A 200 -19.88 -35.81 19.14
C LEU A 200 -19.72 -36.60 20.44
N ARG A 201 -20.18 -37.84 20.43
CA ARG A 201 -19.97 -38.82 21.50
C ARG A 201 -19.48 -40.13 20.91
N LYS A 202 -18.57 -40.79 21.62
CA LYS A 202 -18.07 -42.13 21.29
C LYS A 202 -18.83 -43.18 22.11
N PHE A 203 -19.32 -44.21 21.43
CA PHE A 203 -19.99 -45.37 22.02
C PHE A 203 -19.39 -46.62 21.39
N ASP A 204 -18.47 -47.27 22.11
CA ASP A 204 -17.70 -48.40 21.58
C ASP A 204 -16.99 -47.99 20.26
N GLN A 205 -17.24 -48.68 19.15
CA GLN A 205 -16.71 -48.33 17.81
C GLN A 205 -17.52 -47.26 17.06
N PHE A 206 -18.65 -46.79 17.60
CA PHE A 206 -19.56 -45.88 16.92
C PHE A 206 -19.43 -44.44 17.43
N LEU A 207 -19.54 -43.48 16.52
CA LEU A 207 -19.66 -42.06 16.78
C LEU A 207 -21.11 -41.60 16.55
N THR A 208 -21.58 -40.64 17.36
CA THR A 208 -22.89 -40.00 17.15
C THR A 208 -22.86 -38.52 17.52
N ALA A 209 -23.62 -37.71 16.78
CA ALA A 209 -23.75 -36.26 16.98
C ALA A 209 -25.19 -35.85 17.37
N ARG A 210 -25.98 -36.76 17.96
CA ARG A 210 -27.37 -36.48 18.38
C ARG A 210 -27.46 -35.70 19.70
N ASN A 211 -26.86 -34.53 19.75
CA ASN A 211 -27.01 -33.61 20.88
C ASN A 211 -27.36 -32.19 20.39
N PRO A 212 -28.04 -31.37 21.21
CA PRO A 212 -28.45 -30.03 20.80
C PRO A 212 -27.30 -29.13 20.36
N LYS A 213 -26.12 -29.27 20.99
CA LYS A 213 -24.93 -28.47 20.68
C LYS A 213 -24.41 -28.76 19.27
N ALA A 214 -24.38 -30.02 18.86
CA ALA A 214 -23.95 -30.45 17.54
C ALA A 214 -24.90 -29.96 16.43
N ILE A 215 -26.21 -30.02 16.69
CA ILE A 215 -27.24 -29.49 15.77
C ILE A 215 -27.08 -27.98 15.63
N GLN A 216 -26.94 -27.26 16.74
CA GLN A 216 -26.71 -25.82 16.73
C GLN A 216 -25.44 -25.48 15.95
N TYR A 217 -24.31 -26.11 16.28
CA TYR A 217 -23.03 -25.94 15.60
C TYR A 217 -23.14 -26.12 14.08
N TYR A 218 -23.81 -27.18 13.62
CA TYR A 218 -23.94 -27.49 12.20
C TYR A 218 -24.70 -26.39 11.44
N PHE A 219 -25.84 -25.93 11.98
CA PHE A 219 -26.69 -24.93 11.31
C PHE A 219 -26.20 -23.49 11.47
N THR A 220 -25.45 -23.16 12.52
CA THR A 220 -24.90 -21.81 12.68
C THR A 220 -23.60 -21.59 11.89
N ASN A 221 -22.86 -22.65 11.56
CA ASN A 221 -21.56 -22.60 10.88
C ASN A 221 -21.59 -23.19 9.45
N LEU A 222 -22.62 -22.86 8.66
CA LEU A 222 -22.74 -23.34 7.27
C LEU A 222 -21.80 -22.63 6.26
N SER A 223 -21.30 -21.44 6.60
CA SER A 223 -20.43 -20.64 5.73
C SER A 223 -18.99 -20.68 6.23
N VAL A 224 -18.07 -20.86 5.30
CA VAL A 224 -16.62 -20.76 5.52
C VAL A 224 -16.06 -19.37 5.19
N ILE A 225 -16.87 -18.52 4.54
CA ILE A 225 -16.50 -17.14 4.22
C ILE A 225 -16.40 -16.37 5.53
N PRO A 226 -15.21 -15.83 5.88
CA PRO A 226 -15.06 -15.04 7.09
C PRO A 226 -15.89 -13.75 6.97
N ASP A 227 -16.53 -13.35 8.06
CA ASP A 227 -17.15 -12.04 8.18
C ASP A 227 -16.02 -10.99 8.25
N VAL A 228 -15.51 -10.53 7.10
CA VAL A 228 -14.46 -9.48 7.05
C VAL A 228 -15.10 -8.16 7.45
N GLN A 229 -14.86 -7.75 8.70
CA GLN A 229 -15.32 -6.46 9.19
C GLN A 229 -14.37 -5.36 8.70
N LYS A 230 -14.93 -4.21 8.33
CA LYS A 230 -14.17 -3.02 7.99
C LYS A 230 -14.28 -2.03 9.15
N TYR A 231 -13.15 -1.45 9.54
CA TYR A 231 -13.13 -0.35 10.48
C TYR A 231 -13.31 0.97 9.74
N THR A 232 -14.16 1.83 10.25
CA THR A 232 -14.31 3.20 9.71
C THR A 232 -13.33 4.12 10.42
N VAL A 233 -12.53 4.87 9.65
CA VAL A 233 -11.53 5.78 10.20
C VAL A 233 -12.13 7.18 10.36
N PHE A 234 -12.02 7.76 11.55
CA PHE A 234 -12.54 9.08 11.90
C PHE A 234 -11.44 10.05 12.33
N ASP A 235 -11.47 11.26 11.80
CA ASP A 235 -10.68 12.38 12.32
C ASP A 235 -11.26 12.78 13.69
N PHE A 236 -10.48 12.61 14.76
CA PHE A 236 -10.90 12.92 16.12
C PHE A 236 -11.28 14.38 16.30
N PHE A 237 -10.55 15.30 15.66
CA PHE A 237 -10.76 16.74 15.79
C PHE A 237 -11.93 17.22 14.92
N ARG A 238 -12.02 16.72 13.68
CA ARG A 238 -13.06 17.16 12.74
C ARG A 238 -14.35 16.34 12.80
N LYS A 239 -14.34 15.23 13.56
CA LYS A 239 -15.42 14.23 13.62
C LYS A 239 -15.95 13.84 12.25
N ARG A 240 -15.03 13.73 11.30
CA ARG A 240 -15.30 13.42 9.89
C ARG A 240 -14.76 12.02 9.57
N ARG A 241 -15.53 11.25 8.80
CA ARG A 241 -15.05 10.00 8.19
C ARG A 241 -13.96 10.30 7.16
N ILE A 242 -12.81 9.66 7.32
CA ILE A 242 -11.65 9.77 6.43
C ILE A 242 -11.72 8.68 5.36
N GLY A 243 -11.87 7.42 5.77
CA GLY A 243 -11.89 6.25 4.90
C GLY A 243 -12.25 4.98 5.67
N SER A 244 -11.80 3.83 5.22
CA SER A 244 -11.95 2.56 5.94
C SER A 244 -10.64 1.79 5.99
N LEU A 245 -10.50 0.86 6.92
CA LEU A 245 -9.39 -0.08 6.98
C LEU A 245 -9.96 -1.48 7.15
N ASP A 246 -9.32 -2.47 6.55
CA ASP A 246 -9.70 -3.84 6.82
C ASP A 246 -9.33 -4.24 8.25
N GLN A 247 -10.16 -5.06 8.89
CA GLN A 247 -9.90 -5.56 10.25
C GLN A 247 -8.55 -6.27 10.37
N ASP A 248 -8.08 -6.94 9.32
CA ASP A 248 -6.74 -7.52 9.25
C ASP A 248 -5.64 -6.46 9.42
N PHE A 249 -5.76 -5.33 8.71
CA PHE A 249 -4.81 -4.22 8.84
C PHE A 249 -4.86 -3.61 10.24
N VAL A 250 -6.06 -3.39 10.77
CA VAL A 250 -6.26 -2.84 12.11
C VAL A 250 -5.64 -3.76 13.16
N ALA A 251 -5.88 -5.07 13.07
CA ALA A 251 -5.35 -6.07 14.00
C ALA A 251 -3.83 -6.18 13.93
N ARG A 252 -3.22 -6.10 12.73
CA ARG A 252 -1.76 -6.23 12.57
C ARG A 252 -1.01 -4.95 12.92
N ARG A 253 -1.58 -3.79 12.64
CA ARG A 253 -0.82 -2.53 12.51
C ARG A 253 -1.41 -1.34 13.27
N CYS A 254 -2.68 -1.36 13.69
CA CYS A 254 -3.28 -0.21 14.38
C CYS A 254 -3.25 -0.36 15.91
N ALA A 255 -2.09 -0.12 16.52
CA ALA A 255 -2.01 0.15 17.95
C ALA A 255 -2.09 1.67 18.21
N SER A 256 -2.54 2.09 19.40
CA SER A 256 -2.49 3.50 19.80
C SER A 256 -1.07 4.06 19.65
N GLY A 257 -0.95 5.25 19.07
CA GLY A 257 0.31 5.88 18.70
C GLY A 257 0.89 5.46 17.35
N THR A 258 0.32 4.44 16.69
CA THR A 258 0.81 4.01 15.37
C THR A 258 0.42 5.03 14.30
N GLU A 259 1.36 5.34 13.42
CA GLU A 259 1.14 6.23 12.28
C GLU A 259 0.88 5.40 11.02
N PHE A 260 -0.14 5.78 10.25
CA PHE A 260 -0.45 5.15 8.98
C PHE A 260 -0.88 6.16 7.92
N ILE A 261 -0.71 5.82 6.65
CA ILE A 261 -1.02 6.70 5.51
C ILE A 261 -2.37 6.29 4.94
N LEU A 262 -3.36 7.17 4.98
CA LEU A 262 -4.68 6.94 4.36
C LEU A 262 -5.03 8.14 3.49
N HIS A 263 -5.39 7.88 2.23
CA HIS A 263 -5.61 8.90 1.20
C HIS A 263 -4.44 9.90 1.06
N GLY A 264 -3.20 9.41 1.16
CA GLY A 264 -1.99 10.22 0.98
C GLY A 264 -1.66 11.17 2.13
N GLN A 265 -2.37 11.08 3.26
CA GLN A 265 -2.07 11.83 4.48
C GLN A 265 -1.68 10.87 5.60
N THR A 266 -0.74 11.30 6.43
CA THR A 266 -0.34 10.54 7.62
C THR A 266 -1.30 10.83 8.76
N TRP A 267 -1.79 9.75 9.37
CA TRP A 267 -2.73 9.75 10.49
C TRP A 267 -2.11 8.97 11.64
N ARG A 268 -2.23 9.48 12.87
CA ARG A 268 -1.82 8.76 14.07
C ARG A 268 -3.05 8.20 14.77
N VAL A 269 -3.03 6.90 15.06
CA VAL A 269 -4.08 6.21 15.81
C VAL A 269 -4.10 6.75 17.24
N LEU A 270 -5.24 7.32 17.66
CA LEU A 270 -5.48 7.68 19.05
C LEU A 270 -6.05 6.48 19.79
N SER A 271 -7.12 5.91 19.24
CA SER A 271 -7.84 4.79 19.80
C SER A 271 -8.42 3.91 18.68
N VAL A 272 -8.56 2.62 19.01
CA VAL A 272 -9.30 1.66 18.19
C VAL A 272 -10.48 1.21 19.04
N ASP A 273 -11.68 1.50 18.58
CA ASP A 273 -12.92 1.00 19.15
C ASP A 273 -13.29 -0.30 18.43
N GLU A 274 -13.03 -1.42 19.09
CA GLU A 274 -13.32 -2.75 18.58
C GLU A 274 -14.83 -3.08 18.62
N GLU A 275 -15.63 -2.39 19.42
CA GLU A 275 -17.08 -2.62 19.53
C GLU A 275 -17.84 -1.91 18.40
N GLN A 276 -17.44 -0.67 18.07
CA GLN A 276 -18.05 0.12 17.01
C GLN A 276 -17.36 -0.04 15.64
N TYR A 277 -16.27 -0.79 15.56
CA TYR A 277 -15.39 -0.86 14.38
C TYR A 277 -14.93 0.52 13.92
N HIS A 278 -14.49 1.35 14.85
CA HIS A 278 -14.01 2.70 14.57
C HIS A 278 -12.54 2.84 14.93
N VAL A 279 -11.78 3.56 14.10
CA VAL A 279 -10.43 3.99 14.44
C VAL A 279 -10.45 5.51 14.52
N GLU A 280 -10.24 6.06 15.72
CA GLU A 280 -10.07 7.51 15.87
C GLU A 280 -8.62 7.85 15.63
N VAL A 281 -8.40 8.82 14.74
CA VAL A 281 -7.07 9.27 14.34
C VAL A 281 -6.95 10.77 14.44
N GLU A 282 -5.74 11.24 14.66
CA GLU A 282 -5.37 12.63 14.48
C GLU A 282 -4.46 12.79 13.25
N PRO A 283 -4.52 13.94 12.55
CA PRO A 283 -3.56 14.24 11.50
C PRO A 283 -2.16 14.32 12.11
N ALA A 284 -1.22 13.56 11.55
CA ALA A 284 0.18 13.58 11.95
C ALA A 284 1.06 14.14 10.83
N PRO A 285 2.23 14.72 11.17
CA PRO A 285 3.21 15.11 10.16
C PRO A 285 3.54 13.95 9.22
N PRO A 286 3.84 14.21 7.94
CA PRO A 286 4.35 13.20 7.02
C PRO A 286 5.51 12.45 7.66
N SER A 287 5.34 11.15 7.85
CA SER A 287 6.28 10.30 8.57
C SER A 287 6.68 9.13 7.68
N LEU A 288 8.00 8.91 7.54
CA LEU A 288 8.56 7.79 6.79
C LEU A 288 8.40 6.44 7.52
N THR A 289 7.99 6.48 8.79
CA THR A 289 7.63 5.30 9.57
C THR A 289 6.13 5.00 9.49
N ALA A 290 5.34 5.87 8.86
CA ALA A 290 3.91 5.66 8.73
C ALA A 290 3.60 4.52 7.76
N ILE A 291 2.78 3.59 8.22
CA ILE A 291 2.46 2.35 7.50
C ILE A 291 1.33 2.64 6.49
N PRO A 292 1.36 2.16 5.25
CA PRO A 292 0.27 2.44 4.32
C PRO A 292 -1.03 1.77 4.78
N GLY A 293 -2.10 2.54 4.92
CA GLY A 293 -3.44 2.04 5.24
C GLY A 293 -3.98 1.17 4.12
N TRP A 294 -4.45 -0.03 4.46
CA TRP A 294 -4.89 -1.02 3.47
C TRP A 294 -6.41 -1.07 3.37
N GLU A 295 -6.90 -0.83 2.15
CA GLU A 295 -8.31 -0.87 1.75
C GLU A 295 -8.51 -2.01 0.72
N GLY A 296 -8.57 -3.27 1.19
CA GLY A 296 -9.06 -4.42 0.42
C GLY A 296 -8.04 -5.51 0.09
N ASP A 297 -8.52 -6.77 0.05
CA ASP A 297 -7.78 -7.94 -0.48
C ASP A 297 -7.27 -7.67 -1.91
N MET A 298 -5.96 -7.47 -2.05
CA MET A 298 -5.31 -7.39 -3.36
C MET A 298 -5.41 -8.74 -4.07
N ILE A 299 -5.85 -8.72 -5.34
CA ILE A 299 -5.77 -9.89 -6.21
C ILE A 299 -4.28 -10.18 -6.45
N PRO A 300 -3.74 -11.32 -5.98
CA PRO A 300 -2.32 -11.60 -6.08
C PRO A 300 -1.96 -12.00 -7.51
N VAL A 301 -0.81 -11.51 -7.98
CA VAL A 301 -0.16 -12.01 -9.20
C VAL A 301 0.69 -13.22 -8.81
N GLN A 302 0.49 -14.33 -9.51
CA GLN A 302 1.22 -15.58 -9.30
C GLN A 302 2.67 -15.48 -9.82
N ILE A 303 3.54 -16.36 -9.30
CA ILE A 303 4.97 -16.36 -9.62
C ILE A 303 5.23 -16.53 -11.12
N ASP A 304 4.46 -17.36 -11.80
CA ASP A 304 4.64 -17.66 -13.22
C ASP A 304 4.33 -16.45 -14.12
N VAL A 305 3.27 -15.70 -13.83
CA VAL A 305 2.97 -14.42 -14.50
C VAL A 305 4.07 -13.40 -14.21
N ALA A 306 4.51 -13.30 -12.95
CA ALA A 306 5.55 -12.35 -12.59
C ALA A 306 6.90 -12.65 -13.26
N GLU A 307 7.27 -13.94 -13.36
CA GLU A 307 8.46 -14.40 -14.08
C GLU A 307 8.37 -14.10 -15.58
N GLU A 308 7.20 -14.30 -16.21
CA GLU A 308 6.99 -13.94 -17.62
C GLU A 308 7.10 -12.43 -17.88
N VAL A 309 6.63 -11.60 -16.94
CA VAL A 309 6.85 -10.14 -16.98
C VAL A 309 8.34 -9.81 -16.82
N GLY A 310 9.04 -10.46 -15.89
CA GLY A 310 10.49 -10.32 -15.73
C GLY A 310 11.25 -10.69 -17.01
N ARG A 311 10.88 -11.78 -17.67
CA ARG A 311 11.43 -12.20 -18.96
C ARG A 311 11.14 -11.17 -20.04
N SER A 312 9.93 -10.61 -20.08
CA SER A 312 9.55 -9.57 -21.04
C SER A 312 10.41 -8.32 -20.87
N ARG A 313 10.71 -7.89 -19.63
CA ARG A 313 11.63 -6.77 -19.38
C ARG A 313 13.02 -7.03 -19.97
N ARG A 314 13.57 -8.24 -19.78
CA ARG A 314 14.88 -8.62 -20.34
C ARG A 314 14.85 -8.59 -21.87
N VAL A 315 13.91 -9.29 -22.49
CA VAL A 315 13.81 -9.40 -23.96
C VAL A 315 13.61 -8.04 -24.63
N LEU A 316 12.73 -7.20 -24.08
CA LEU A 316 12.49 -5.85 -24.60
C LEU A 316 13.70 -4.92 -24.39
N SER A 317 14.49 -5.15 -23.35
CA SER A 317 15.71 -4.35 -23.10
C SER A 317 16.85 -4.62 -24.10
N ASP A 318 16.77 -5.73 -24.81
CA ASP A 318 17.65 -6.12 -25.92
C ASP A 318 17.13 -5.61 -27.28
N GLY A 319 16.02 -4.85 -27.28
CA GLY A 319 15.40 -4.30 -28.49
C GLY A 319 14.55 -5.29 -29.27
N ILE A 320 14.24 -6.45 -28.68
CA ILE A 320 13.41 -7.48 -29.30
C ILE A 320 11.97 -7.28 -28.85
N VAL A 321 11.12 -6.78 -29.75
CA VAL A 321 9.67 -6.64 -29.51
C VAL A 321 8.94 -7.74 -30.28
N PRO A 322 8.32 -8.73 -29.61
CA PRO A 322 7.53 -9.76 -30.29
C PRO A 322 6.34 -9.14 -31.02
N GLU A 323 6.03 -9.66 -32.21
CA GLU A 323 4.92 -9.16 -33.03
C GLU A 323 3.58 -9.30 -32.30
N GLY A 324 2.79 -8.22 -32.25
CA GLY A 324 1.46 -8.22 -31.63
C GLY A 324 1.46 -8.35 -30.10
N PHE A 325 2.61 -8.20 -29.44
CA PHE A 325 2.73 -8.20 -27.97
C PHE A 325 2.36 -6.85 -27.34
N LEU A 326 2.78 -5.75 -27.97
CA LEU A 326 2.48 -4.37 -27.53
C LEU A 326 2.08 -3.49 -28.72
N GLU A 327 1.24 -2.51 -28.48
CA GLU A 327 0.94 -1.45 -29.44
C GLU A 327 2.06 -0.40 -29.48
N LYS A 328 2.16 0.35 -30.58
CA LYS A 328 3.25 1.32 -30.80
C LYS A 328 3.43 2.33 -29.66
N GLY A 329 2.33 2.90 -29.15
CA GLY A 329 2.39 3.85 -28.04
C GLY A 329 2.79 3.22 -26.70
N GLU A 330 2.58 1.92 -26.55
CA GLU A 330 2.98 1.15 -25.37
C GLU A 330 4.48 0.82 -25.43
N ILE A 331 4.97 0.45 -26.62
CA ILE A 331 6.40 0.23 -26.88
C ILE A 331 7.19 1.48 -26.49
N ASP A 332 6.81 2.67 -26.97
CA ASP A 332 7.51 3.92 -26.66
C ASP A 332 7.61 4.19 -25.13
N ARG A 333 6.53 3.89 -24.39
CA ARG A 333 6.49 4.07 -22.91
C ARG A 333 7.38 3.05 -22.19
N VAL A 334 7.30 1.79 -22.60
CA VAL A 334 8.10 0.70 -22.04
C VAL A 334 9.58 0.95 -22.32
N GLU A 335 9.96 1.23 -23.56
CA GLU A 335 11.33 1.53 -23.96
C GLU A 335 11.89 2.76 -23.22
N SER A 336 11.09 3.82 -23.06
CA SER A 336 11.50 4.99 -22.28
C SER A 336 11.84 4.63 -20.83
N THR A 337 11.01 3.79 -20.19
CA THR A 337 11.23 3.33 -18.82
C THR A 337 12.42 2.40 -18.70
N LEU A 338 12.55 1.41 -19.60
CA LEU A 338 13.67 0.47 -19.62
C LEU A 338 14.99 1.20 -19.91
N SER A 339 14.99 2.18 -20.81
CA SER A 339 16.17 3.00 -21.10
C SER A 339 16.55 3.88 -19.91
N ALA A 340 15.57 4.47 -19.22
CA ALA A 340 15.81 5.23 -18.00
C ALA A 340 16.37 4.33 -16.88
N GLN A 341 15.84 3.11 -16.73
CA GLN A 341 16.36 2.10 -15.81
C GLN A 341 17.80 1.78 -16.17
N LYS A 342 18.08 1.37 -17.41
CA LYS A 342 19.42 0.94 -17.89
C LYS A 342 20.51 1.99 -17.70
N ARG A 343 20.14 3.29 -17.73
CA ARG A 343 21.08 4.41 -17.43
C ARG A 343 21.47 4.50 -15.96
N GLN A 344 20.61 4.07 -15.04
CA GLN A 344 20.83 4.15 -13.59
C GLN A 344 21.23 2.80 -12.99
N ALA A 345 20.76 1.71 -13.59
CA ALA A 345 20.64 0.40 -12.97
C ALA A 345 20.50 -0.73 -14.00
N PRO A 346 21.00 -1.94 -13.72
CA PRO A 346 20.54 -3.15 -14.40
C PRO A 346 19.02 -3.31 -14.33
N ILE A 347 18.44 -4.02 -15.30
CA ILE A 347 16.99 -4.21 -15.41
C ILE A 347 16.59 -5.46 -14.61
N PRO A 348 15.79 -5.31 -13.53
CA PRO A 348 15.31 -6.47 -12.78
C PRO A 348 14.43 -7.36 -13.66
N SER A 349 14.67 -8.67 -13.59
CA SER A 349 14.03 -9.67 -14.46
C SER A 349 13.80 -10.99 -13.72
N ASP A 350 13.42 -12.04 -14.45
CA ASP A 350 13.32 -13.43 -13.97
C ASP A 350 14.67 -14.06 -13.60
N GLN A 351 15.79 -13.44 -13.99
CA GLN A 351 17.15 -13.93 -13.72
C GLN A 351 18.00 -12.94 -12.90
N LEU A 352 17.47 -11.75 -12.60
CA LEU A 352 18.20 -10.71 -11.87
C LEU A 352 17.30 -10.07 -10.83
N ALA A 353 17.62 -10.31 -9.55
CA ALA A 353 17.09 -9.55 -8.44
C ALA A 353 18.00 -8.35 -8.16
N LEU A 354 17.41 -7.17 -7.97
CA LEU A 354 18.15 -5.93 -7.74
C LEU A 354 17.81 -5.39 -6.35
N VAL A 355 18.83 -5.11 -5.54
CA VAL A 355 18.66 -4.46 -4.24
C VAL A 355 19.05 -2.99 -4.36
N GLU A 356 18.08 -2.11 -4.16
CA GLU A 356 18.22 -0.66 -4.25
C GLU A 356 17.99 -0.03 -2.88
N SER A 357 18.95 0.74 -2.37
CA SER A 357 18.75 1.53 -1.16
C SER A 357 18.15 2.90 -1.51
N PHE A 358 17.07 3.29 -0.83
CA PHE A 358 16.49 4.62 -0.91
C PHE A 358 16.13 5.12 0.49
N GLU A 359 16.79 6.19 0.95
CA GLU A 359 16.66 6.74 2.30
C GLU A 359 16.84 5.67 3.40
N ASN A 360 15.81 5.41 4.19
CA ASN A 360 15.78 4.38 5.24
C ASN A 360 15.18 3.05 4.75
N SER A 361 14.93 2.91 3.45
CA SER A 361 14.31 1.72 2.86
C SER A 361 15.28 0.99 1.93
N ALA A 362 15.20 -0.34 1.90
CA ALA A 362 15.83 -1.15 0.86
C ALA A 362 14.73 -1.80 0.03
N VAL A 363 14.71 -1.51 -1.27
CA VAL A 363 13.78 -2.07 -2.25
C VAL A 363 14.46 -3.24 -2.96
N ILE A 364 13.89 -4.43 -2.81
CA ILE A 364 14.33 -5.64 -3.50
C ILE A 364 13.40 -5.84 -4.69
N HIS A 365 13.88 -5.56 -5.90
CA HIS A 365 13.17 -5.86 -7.13
C HIS A 365 13.29 -7.36 -7.42
N SER A 366 12.15 -8.03 -7.40
CA SER A 366 11.96 -9.48 -7.40
C SER A 366 10.70 -9.84 -8.17
N CYS A 367 10.86 -10.31 -9.41
CA CYS A 367 9.74 -10.65 -10.30
C CYS A 367 9.12 -12.02 -9.96
N PHE A 368 8.71 -12.22 -8.70
CA PHE A 368 8.28 -13.53 -8.18
C PHE A 368 6.81 -13.57 -7.70
N GLY A 369 6.04 -12.50 -7.91
CA GLY A 369 4.63 -12.44 -7.54
C GLY A 369 4.43 -12.08 -6.07
N ASN A 370 3.17 -11.78 -5.71
CA ASN A 370 2.86 -11.20 -4.41
C ASN A 370 3.18 -12.13 -3.23
N LEU A 371 2.70 -13.38 -3.27
CA LEU A 371 2.79 -14.29 -2.13
C LEU A 371 4.22 -14.75 -1.85
N VAL A 372 5.02 -14.93 -2.90
CA VAL A 372 6.46 -15.26 -2.76
C VAL A 372 7.21 -14.07 -2.19
N ASN A 373 6.97 -12.86 -2.71
CA ASN A 373 7.59 -11.65 -2.18
C ASN A 373 7.16 -11.37 -0.74
N GLU A 374 5.92 -11.63 -0.36
CA GLU A 374 5.44 -11.53 1.03
C GLU A 374 6.19 -12.51 1.95
N THR A 375 6.42 -13.73 1.47
CA THR A 375 7.17 -14.76 2.20
C THR A 375 8.63 -14.35 2.41
N LEU A 376 9.29 -13.90 1.35
CA LEU A 376 10.68 -13.43 1.39
C LEU A 376 10.81 -12.17 2.25
N ALA A 377 9.88 -11.21 2.13
CA ALA A 377 9.86 -10.00 2.94
C ALA A 377 9.69 -10.32 4.42
N THR A 378 8.81 -11.25 4.76
CA THR A 378 8.59 -11.70 6.15
C THR A 378 9.86 -12.32 6.73
N ALA A 379 10.51 -13.22 5.99
CA ALA A 379 11.76 -13.85 6.42
C ALA A 379 12.88 -12.81 6.63
N MET A 380 13.08 -11.93 5.64
CA MET A 380 14.12 -10.91 5.67
C MET A 380 13.87 -9.87 6.78
N ALA A 381 12.64 -9.44 6.98
CA ALA A 381 12.28 -8.51 8.05
C ALA A 381 12.53 -9.12 9.43
N ALA A 382 12.21 -10.40 9.64
CA ALA A 382 12.49 -11.11 10.88
C ALA A 382 14.00 -11.27 11.14
N LEU A 383 14.78 -11.60 10.10
CA LEU A 383 16.25 -11.68 10.17
C LEU A 383 16.87 -10.35 10.59
N PHE A 384 16.53 -9.27 9.89
CA PHE A 384 17.05 -7.95 10.21
C PHE A 384 16.53 -7.42 11.54
N GLY A 385 15.28 -7.75 11.90
CA GLY A 385 14.71 -7.34 13.17
C GLY A 385 15.41 -7.98 14.36
N SER A 386 15.75 -9.27 14.26
CA SER A 386 16.56 -9.97 15.26
C SER A 386 17.97 -9.37 15.36
N ARG A 387 18.60 -9.08 14.21
CA ARG A 387 19.98 -8.55 14.17
C ARG A 387 20.11 -7.12 14.67
N LEU A 388 19.15 -6.26 14.35
CA LEU A 388 19.18 -4.83 14.66
C LEU A 388 18.39 -4.49 15.95
N GLY A 389 17.72 -5.46 16.56
CA GLY A 389 16.90 -5.26 17.74
C GLY A 389 15.76 -4.25 17.53
N SER A 390 15.25 -4.18 16.31
CA SER A 390 14.28 -3.16 15.88
C SER A 390 13.22 -3.78 14.98
N ASN A 391 12.00 -3.26 15.00
CA ASN A 391 10.97 -3.71 14.07
C ASN A 391 11.27 -3.21 12.65
N ILE A 392 11.20 -4.09 11.66
CA ILE A 392 11.43 -3.77 10.26
C ILE A 392 10.08 -3.71 9.55
N GLY A 393 9.76 -2.53 9.00
CA GLY A 393 8.55 -2.38 8.20
C GLY A 393 8.68 -3.14 6.88
N THR A 394 7.57 -3.66 6.37
CA THR A 394 7.51 -4.34 5.08
C THR A 394 6.45 -3.71 4.21
N GLN A 395 6.76 -3.55 2.93
CA GLN A 395 5.78 -3.25 1.89
C GLN A 395 6.04 -4.19 0.72
N VAL A 396 4.98 -4.72 0.13
CA VAL A 396 5.09 -5.73 -0.93
C VAL A 396 4.22 -5.34 -2.13
N ASP A 397 4.72 -5.63 -3.31
CA ASP A 397 3.97 -5.69 -4.57
C ASP A 397 4.38 -6.96 -5.35
N GLN A 398 3.81 -7.16 -6.53
CA GLN A 398 4.05 -8.36 -7.34
C GLN A 398 5.46 -8.49 -7.94
N TYR A 399 6.22 -7.39 -7.99
CA TYR A 399 7.54 -7.31 -8.59
C TYR A 399 8.62 -6.90 -7.59
N ARG A 400 8.26 -6.58 -6.34
CA ARG A 400 9.14 -5.99 -5.33
C ARG A 400 8.67 -6.28 -3.93
N PHE A 401 9.62 -6.26 -3.01
CA PHE A 401 9.36 -5.99 -1.61
C PHE A 401 10.35 -4.98 -1.06
N ALA A 402 9.90 -4.15 -0.12
CA ALA A 402 10.70 -3.15 0.54
C ALA A 402 10.81 -3.45 2.03
N LEU A 403 12.02 -3.31 2.56
CA LEU A 403 12.34 -3.35 3.98
C LEU A 403 12.55 -1.92 4.46
N ILE A 404 11.75 -1.47 5.42
CA ILE A 404 11.77 -0.10 5.96
C ILE A 404 12.47 -0.16 7.31
N PHE A 405 13.66 0.43 7.39
CA PHE A 405 14.49 0.41 8.56
C PHE A 405 14.32 1.69 9.40
N PRO A 406 14.56 1.65 10.73
CA PRO A 406 14.62 2.86 11.56
C PRO A 406 15.78 3.79 11.18
N ARG A 407 16.82 3.26 10.54
CA ARG A 407 18.01 3.97 10.09
C ARG A 407 18.43 3.45 8.72
N PRO A 408 19.07 4.27 7.87
CA PRO A 408 19.58 3.82 6.58
C PRO A 408 20.48 2.58 6.70
N VAL A 409 20.20 1.58 5.87
CA VAL A 409 20.98 0.34 5.75
C VAL A 409 21.51 0.23 4.33
N SER A 410 22.76 -0.23 4.19
CA SER A 410 23.37 -0.41 2.87
C SER A 410 22.69 -1.53 2.08
N ALA A 411 22.47 -1.29 0.78
CA ALA A 411 21.97 -2.29 -0.15
C ALA A 411 22.88 -3.53 -0.22
N LEU A 412 24.20 -3.35 -0.02
CA LEU A 412 25.17 -4.44 0.00
C LEU A 412 24.88 -5.42 1.14
N LEU A 413 24.62 -4.91 2.34
CA LEU A 413 24.30 -5.75 3.50
C LEU A 413 22.99 -6.52 3.27
N VAL A 414 21.96 -5.87 2.74
CA VAL A 414 20.68 -6.53 2.43
C VAL A 414 20.87 -7.64 1.39
N ALA A 415 21.67 -7.39 0.34
CA ALA A 415 21.98 -8.40 -0.66
C ALA A 415 22.83 -9.56 -0.13
N GLU A 416 23.78 -9.29 0.78
CA GLU A 416 24.57 -10.35 1.42
C GLU A 416 23.69 -11.27 2.27
N GLU A 417 22.79 -10.71 3.08
CA GLU A 417 21.88 -11.52 3.89
C GLU A 417 20.88 -12.29 3.01
N PHE A 418 20.41 -11.67 1.91
CA PHE A 418 19.53 -12.35 0.97
C PHE A 418 20.22 -13.54 0.28
N ARG A 419 21.51 -13.41 -0.09
CA ARG A 419 22.30 -14.51 -0.66
C ARG A 419 22.57 -15.65 0.33
N LYS A 420 22.67 -15.35 1.64
CA LYS A 420 22.96 -16.33 2.69
C LYS A 420 21.71 -17.09 3.16
N LEU A 421 20.51 -16.54 2.91
CA LEU A 421 19.26 -17.13 3.38
C LEU A 421 19.00 -18.48 2.71
N SER A 422 19.12 -19.56 3.48
CA SER A 422 18.81 -20.91 2.99
C SER A 422 17.29 -21.15 2.95
N PRO A 423 16.79 -22.06 2.10
CA PRO A 423 15.37 -22.39 2.07
C PRO A 423 14.82 -22.92 3.40
N ASP A 424 15.61 -23.75 4.10
CA ASP A 424 15.20 -24.36 5.36
C ASP A 424 15.18 -23.32 6.50
N ASP A 425 16.16 -22.40 6.51
CA ASP A 425 16.16 -21.28 7.45
C ASP A 425 14.96 -20.36 7.20
N MET A 426 14.67 -20.03 5.94
CA MET A 426 13.52 -19.21 5.55
C MET A 426 12.21 -19.82 6.07
N GLU A 427 11.98 -21.11 5.81
CA GLU A 427 10.74 -21.77 6.25
C GLU A 427 10.60 -21.74 7.78
N LYS A 428 11.69 -21.99 8.50
CA LYS A 428 11.70 -21.94 9.97
C LYS A 428 11.39 -20.54 10.49
N ILE A 429 12.07 -19.52 9.95
CA ILE A 429 11.89 -18.12 10.36
C ILE A 429 10.45 -17.68 10.09
N VAL A 430 9.91 -17.99 8.91
CA VAL A 430 8.54 -17.64 8.54
C VAL A 430 7.54 -18.31 9.47
N ARG A 431 7.72 -19.60 9.76
CA ARG A 431 6.87 -20.36 10.69
C ARG A 431 6.87 -19.75 12.09
N ASP A 432 8.04 -19.48 12.65
CA ASP A 432 8.18 -18.91 13.99
C ASP A 432 7.60 -17.48 14.07
N THR A 433 7.76 -16.69 12.99
CA THR A 433 7.24 -15.32 12.89
C THR A 433 5.72 -15.29 12.80
N ILE A 434 5.12 -16.19 12.02
CA ILE A 434 3.67 -16.27 11.85
C ILE A 434 3.01 -16.70 13.15
N ASP A 435 3.48 -17.76 13.80
CA ASP A 435 2.87 -18.28 15.03
C ASP A 435 2.83 -17.20 16.14
N ALA A 436 3.77 -16.25 16.14
CA ALA A 436 3.81 -15.12 17.07
C ALA A 436 3.01 -13.88 16.62
N SER A 437 2.44 -13.89 15.41
CA SER A 437 1.81 -12.72 14.79
C SER A 437 0.34 -12.53 15.20
N ASP A 438 -0.13 -11.28 15.20
CA ASP A 438 -1.54 -10.97 15.41
C ASP A 438 -2.45 -11.49 14.28
N LEU A 439 -1.90 -11.64 13.07
CA LEU A 439 -2.56 -12.31 11.97
C LEU A 439 -2.91 -13.76 12.33
N PHE A 440 -1.96 -14.48 12.94
CA PHE A 440 -2.17 -15.86 13.33
C PHE A 440 -3.23 -15.96 14.43
N ALA A 441 -3.15 -15.12 15.46
CA ALA A 441 -4.17 -15.07 16.50
C ALA A 441 -5.57 -14.79 15.93
N TRP A 442 -5.66 -13.88 14.96
CA TRP A 442 -6.90 -13.57 14.26
C TRP A 442 -7.41 -14.74 13.41
N ARG A 443 -6.55 -15.37 12.60
CA ARG A 443 -6.99 -16.51 11.78
C ARG A 443 -7.39 -17.69 12.65
N HIS A 444 -6.61 -17.97 13.68
CA HIS A 444 -6.87 -19.01 14.65
C HIS A 444 -8.22 -18.80 15.36
N TRP A 445 -8.58 -17.57 15.70
CA TRP A 445 -9.91 -17.24 16.23
C TRP A 445 -11.05 -17.66 15.28
N HIS A 446 -10.94 -17.35 13.98
CA HIS A 446 -11.95 -17.74 12.99
C HIS A 446 -12.01 -19.24 12.76
N VAL A 447 -10.86 -19.92 12.75
CA VAL A 447 -10.79 -21.39 12.70
C VAL A 447 -11.49 -22.01 13.91
N LEU A 448 -11.23 -21.48 15.11
CA LEU A 448 -11.90 -21.94 16.34
C LEU A 448 -13.41 -21.68 16.31
N ARG A 449 -13.88 -20.59 15.69
CA ARG A 449 -15.31 -20.37 15.44
C ARG A 449 -15.88 -21.44 14.50
N ARG A 450 -15.21 -21.71 13.37
CA ARG A 450 -15.63 -22.73 12.39
C ARG A 450 -15.58 -24.15 12.97
N LEU A 451 -14.69 -24.43 13.93
CA LEU A 451 -14.64 -25.69 14.68
C LEU A 451 -15.64 -25.77 15.85
N GLY A 452 -16.28 -24.66 16.23
CA GLY A 452 -17.27 -24.62 17.32
C GLY A 452 -16.66 -24.49 18.72
N ALA A 453 -15.38 -24.14 18.82
CA ALA A 453 -14.71 -23.80 20.08
C ALA A 453 -15.06 -22.37 20.55
N VAL A 454 -15.33 -21.47 19.61
CA VAL A 454 -15.78 -20.09 19.87
C VAL A 454 -17.17 -19.90 19.27
N SER A 455 -18.08 -19.20 19.96
CA SER A 455 -19.42 -18.94 19.42
C SER A 455 -19.37 -17.93 18.26
N ARG A 456 -20.35 -17.99 17.37
CA ARG A 456 -20.42 -17.09 16.22
C ARG A 456 -20.63 -15.63 16.66
N GLU A 457 -21.35 -15.44 17.76
CA GLU A 457 -21.68 -14.13 18.34
C GLU A 457 -20.54 -13.55 19.20
N ALA A 458 -19.51 -14.34 19.52
CA ALA A 458 -18.43 -13.87 20.40
C ALA A 458 -17.59 -12.82 19.69
N GLU A 459 -17.48 -11.61 20.23
CA GLU A 459 -16.65 -10.55 19.66
C GLU A 459 -15.15 -10.89 19.69
N TYR A 460 -14.43 -10.47 18.65
CA TYR A 460 -12.98 -10.64 18.59
C TYR A 460 -12.31 -9.69 19.60
N LYS A 461 -11.45 -10.24 20.46
CA LYS A 461 -10.60 -9.45 21.38
C LYS A 461 -9.17 -9.98 21.31
N ALA A 462 -8.21 -9.14 20.94
CA ALA A 462 -6.82 -9.55 20.67
C ALA A 462 -6.19 -10.36 21.83
N ARG A 463 -6.38 -9.92 23.07
CA ARG A 463 -5.84 -10.61 24.26
C ARG A 463 -6.44 -12.02 24.44
N GLN A 464 -7.73 -12.19 24.17
CA GLN A 464 -8.40 -13.49 24.28
C GLN A 464 -7.98 -14.41 23.14
N ALA A 465 -7.84 -13.87 21.92
CA ALA A 465 -7.36 -14.61 20.77
C ALA A 465 -5.96 -15.20 21.00
N ARG A 466 -5.04 -14.40 21.55
CA ARG A 466 -3.68 -14.88 21.92
C ARG A 466 -3.71 -15.96 22.99
N LEU A 467 -4.55 -15.82 24.02
CA LEU A 467 -4.73 -16.87 25.03
C LEU A 467 -5.24 -18.17 24.41
N LEU A 468 -6.15 -18.09 23.45
CA LEU A 468 -6.66 -19.28 22.74
C LEU A 468 -5.59 -19.94 21.89
N VAL A 469 -4.69 -19.17 21.26
CA VAL A 469 -3.51 -19.73 20.58
C VAL A 469 -2.67 -20.57 21.55
N ASP A 470 -2.41 -20.07 22.76
CA ASP A 470 -1.64 -20.82 23.76
C ASP A 470 -2.38 -22.09 24.23
N ILE A 471 -3.69 -22.01 24.47
CA ILE A 471 -4.51 -23.16 24.90
C ILE A 471 -4.56 -24.25 23.83
N PHE A 472 -4.71 -23.86 22.56
CA PHE A 472 -4.90 -24.78 21.44
C PHE A 472 -3.60 -25.07 20.68
N LYS A 473 -2.43 -24.73 21.22
CA LYS A 473 -1.14 -24.80 20.53
C LYS A 473 -0.81 -26.14 19.86
N THR A 474 -1.23 -27.27 20.46
CA THR A 474 -1.00 -28.63 19.92
C THR A 474 -2.23 -29.24 19.23
N SER A 475 -3.30 -28.44 19.10
CA SER A 475 -4.57 -28.88 18.52
C SER A 475 -4.56 -28.88 17.00
N ILE A 476 -5.58 -29.51 16.41
CA ILE A 476 -5.81 -29.43 14.96
C ILE A 476 -6.21 -28.02 14.52
N ALA A 477 -6.81 -27.22 15.40
CA ALA A 477 -7.18 -25.83 15.10
C ALA A 477 -5.96 -24.96 14.82
N ASN A 478 -4.87 -25.20 15.55
CA ASN A 478 -3.61 -24.48 15.35
C ASN A 478 -2.93 -24.87 14.04
N ASP A 479 -2.93 -26.17 13.71
CA ASP A 479 -2.41 -26.67 12.43
C ASP A 479 -3.24 -26.16 11.24
N GLU A 480 -4.56 -26.13 11.40
CA GLU A 480 -5.51 -25.59 10.43
C GLU A 480 -5.30 -24.11 10.15
N ALA A 481 -5.20 -23.28 11.21
CA ALA A 481 -4.92 -21.85 11.08
C ALA A 481 -3.59 -21.57 10.36
N ARG A 482 -2.56 -22.37 10.67
CA ARG A 482 -1.26 -22.28 10.00
C ARG A 482 -1.39 -22.65 8.52
N ARG A 483 -2.03 -23.78 8.23
CA ARG A 483 -2.23 -24.30 6.87
C ARG A 483 -2.99 -23.30 6.00
N GLU A 484 -4.05 -22.68 6.52
CA GLU A 484 -4.83 -21.66 5.81
C GLU A 484 -4.00 -20.40 5.52
N LEU A 485 -3.23 -19.88 6.49
CA LEU A 485 -2.36 -18.73 6.26
C LEU A 485 -1.24 -19.01 5.25
N PHE A 486 -0.62 -20.19 5.33
CA PHE A 486 0.42 -20.62 4.39
C PHE A 486 -0.12 -20.86 2.98
N THR A 487 -1.43 -21.07 2.83
CA THR A 487 -2.08 -21.27 1.53
C THR A 487 -2.59 -19.95 0.93
N GLU A 488 -3.19 -19.08 1.76
CA GLU A 488 -3.85 -17.85 1.29
C GLU A 488 -2.93 -16.62 1.26
N LYS A 489 -1.98 -16.52 2.19
CA LYS A 489 -1.22 -15.29 2.42
C LYS A 489 0.26 -15.42 2.09
N LEU A 490 0.77 -16.64 1.88
CA LEU A 490 2.18 -16.90 1.64
C LEU A 490 2.35 -17.99 0.57
N ASP A 491 3.55 -18.06 -0.01
CA ASP A 491 3.95 -19.14 -0.92
C ASP A 491 5.37 -19.59 -0.56
N VAL A 492 5.45 -20.46 0.46
CA VAL A 492 6.72 -21.02 0.96
C VAL A 492 7.37 -21.93 -0.08
N LYS A 493 6.58 -22.66 -0.87
CA LYS A 493 7.11 -23.55 -1.92
C LYS A 493 7.75 -22.74 -3.04
N GLY A 494 7.09 -21.66 -3.49
CA GLY A 494 7.62 -20.72 -4.47
C GLY A 494 8.87 -20.00 -3.95
N ALA A 495 8.84 -19.50 -2.72
CA ALA A 495 10.01 -18.86 -2.09
C ALA A 495 11.21 -19.82 -1.96
N ARG A 496 10.97 -21.08 -1.60
CA ARG A 496 11.99 -22.14 -1.59
C ARG A 496 12.64 -22.30 -2.97
N ARG A 497 11.84 -22.46 -4.03
CA ARG A 497 12.35 -22.56 -5.41
C ARG A 497 13.19 -21.34 -5.81
N VAL A 498 12.78 -20.14 -5.41
CA VAL A 498 13.54 -18.90 -5.68
C VAL A 498 14.89 -18.91 -4.96
N LEU A 499 14.92 -19.25 -3.67
CA LEU A 499 16.18 -19.33 -2.90
C LEU A 499 17.12 -20.42 -3.42
N GLU A 500 16.59 -21.57 -3.84
CA GLU A 500 17.37 -22.64 -4.50
C GLU A 500 18.03 -22.13 -5.80
N ARG A 501 17.30 -21.33 -6.60
CA ARG A 501 17.81 -20.73 -7.85
C ARG A 501 18.81 -19.59 -7.61
N ILE A 502 18.67 -18.86 -6.51
CA ILE A 502 19.69 -17.89 -6.07
C ILE A 502 20.96 -18.66 -5.65
N GLY A 503 20.81 -19.74 -4.88
CA GLY A 503 21.92 -20.57 -4.40
C GLY A 503 22.68 -21.28 -5.53
N SER A 504 22.00 -21.68 -6.61
CA SER A 504 22.63 -22.27 -7.80
C SER A 504 23.26 -21.25 -8.75
N GLY A 505 22.99 -19.95 -8.56
CA GLY A 505 23.45 -18.86 -9.42
C GLY A 505 22.60 -18.63 -10.68
N GLU A 506 21.44 -19.28 -10.81
CA GLU A 506 20.49 -19.01 -11.90
C GLU A 506 19.86 -17.62 -11.77
N ILE A 507 19.60 -17.18 -10.54
CA ILE A 507 19.17 -15.81 -10.23
C ILE A 507 20.34 -15.07 -9.59
N THR A 508 20.83 -14.04 -10.26
CA THR A 508 21.87 -13.17 -9.70
C THR A 508 21.25 -12.08 -8.83
N ILE A 509 21.94 -11.71 -7.76
CA ILE A 509 21.58 -10.54 -6.93
C ILE A 509 22.60 -9.45 -7.17
N GLU A 510 22.15 -8.28 -7.62
CA GLU A 510 22.98 -7.07 -7.77
C GLU A 510 22.49 -5.95 -6.86
N THR A 511 23.32 -4.92 -6.67
CA THR A 511 23.05 -3.85 -5.71
C THR A 511 23.29 -2.47 -6.30
N ILE A 512 22.45 -1.51 -5.91
CA ILE A 512 22.64 -0.10 -6.19
C ILE A 512 22.56 0.67 -4.89
N GLN A 513 23.59 1.46 -4.65
CA GLN A 513 23.70 2.31 -3.48
C GLN A 513 23.46 3.77 -3.86
N ASP A 514 22.49 4.37 -3.17
CA ASP A 514 22.22 5.81 -2.99
C ASP A 514 22.76 6.77 -4.08
N VAL A 515 22.01 6.89 -5.19
CA VAL A 515 22.29 7.85 -6.28
C VAL A 515 21.59 9.21 -6.08
N GLY A 516 20.93 9.43 -4.92
CA GLY A 516 20.10 10.61 -4.64
C GLY A 516 18.77 10.67 -5.42
N GLN A 517 18.51 9.72 -6.32
CA GLN A 517 17.25 9.49 -7.02
C GLN A 517 16.97 7.98 -7.03
N CYS A 518 15.70 7.59 -6.91
CA CYS A 518 15.28 6.20 -7.05
C CYS A 518 15.13 5.81 -8.52
N THR A 519 15.28 4.51 -8.80
CA THR A 519 15.12 3.98 -10.15
C THR A 519 13.66 4.06 -10.60
N PRO A 520 13.38 4.16 -11.92
CA PRO A 520 12.02 4.18 -12.44
C PRO A 520 11.17 3.01 -11.95
N PHE A 521 11.76 1.82 -11.82
CA PHE A 521 11.05 0.68 -11.27
C PHE A 521 10.84 0.78 -9.75
N ALA A 522 11.63 1.51 -8.97
CA ALA A 522 11.37 1.59 -7.52
C ALA A 522 10.17 2.50 -7.19
N LEU A 523 9.81 3.42 -8.09
CA LEU A 523 8.74 4.40 -7.87
C LEU A 523 7.39 3.81 -7.44
N PRO A 524 6.82 2.75 -8.07
CA PRO A 524 5.49 2.25 -7.71
C PRO A 524 5.38 1.76 -6.26
N ILE A 525 6.43 1.13 -5.73
CA ILE A 525 6.44 0.67 -4.33
C ILE A 525 6.78 1.80 -3.38
N LEU A 526 7.71 2.69 -3.75
CA LEU A 526 8.09 3.84 -2.93
C LEU A 526 6.94 4.86 -2.83
N ASP A 527 6.11 5.04 -3.86
CA ASP A 527 4.90 5.87 -3.82
C ASP A 527 3.86 5.38 -2.80
N ARG A 528 3.92 4.10 -2.41
CA ARG A 528 3.09 3.56 -1.32
C ARG A 528 3.71 3.84 0.04
N ILE A 529 5.04 3.86 0.13
CA ILE A 529 5.79 4.02 1.39
C ILE A 529 5.91 5.50 1.79
N VAL A 530 6.11 6.39 0.81
CA VAL A 530 6.31 7.83 1.02
C VAL A 530 5.05 8.58 0.59
N PRO A 531 4.51 9.52 1.41
CA PRO A 531 3.30 10.27 1.08
C PRO A 531 3.32 10.91 -0.32
N HIS A 532 2.19 10.84 -1.04
CA HIS A 532 2.03 11.39 -2.38
C HIS A 532 2.45 12.86 -2.47
N GLY A 533 3.32 13.18 -3.43
CA GLY A 533 3.85 14.53 -3.68
C GLY A 533 5.28 14.79 -3.19
N LEU A 534 5.91 13.82 -2.50
CA LEU A 534 7.31 13.92 -2.06
C LEU A 534 8.30 13.30 -3.07
N LEU A 535 7.95 12.17 -3.70
CA LEU A 535 8.79 11.46 -4.67
C LEU A 535 8.53 11.87 -6.11
N ARG A 536 7.25 12.06 -6.47
CA ARG A 536 6.84 12.65 -7.73
C ARG A 536 6.60 14.15 -7.52
N PRO A 537 7.26 15.03 -8.29
CA PRO A 537 6.62 16.25 -8.73
C PRO A 537 5.31 15.82 -9.41
N ALA A 538 4.17 15.96 -8.73
CA ALA A 538 2.86 15.73 -9.35
C ALA A 538 2.53 16.79 -10.43
N VAL A 539 3.50 17.63 -10.77
CA VAL A 539 3.40 18.76 -11.67
C VAL A 539 4.80 18.98 -12.27
N GLU A 540 4.90 19.27 -13.57
CA GLU A 540 6.17 19.53 -14.27
C GLU A 540 7.07 20.47 -13.45
N GLU A 541 8.39 20.26 -13.40
CA GLU A 541 9.31 21.05 -12.53
C GLU A 541 9.08 22.57 -12.63
N ALA A 542 8.73 23.07 -13.82
CA ALA A 542 8.37 24.47 -14.08
C ALA A 542 7.19 24.96 -13.22
N SER A 543 6.16 24.15 -13.05
CA SER A 543 4.95 24.50 -12.29
C SER A 543 5.16 24.48 -10.77
N ILE A 544 6.02 23.60 -10.23
CA ILE A 544 6.40 23.63 -8.81
C ILE A 544 7.21 24.88 -8.51
N ILE A 545 8.14 25.22 -9.40
CA ILE A 545 8.88 26.47 -9.30
C ILE A 545 7.91 27.64 -9.31
N GLU A 546 6.90 27.66 -10.18
CA GLU A 546 5.87 28.70 -10.21
C GLU A 546 5.03 28.78 -8.93
N VAL A 547 4.64 27.64 -8.35
CA VAL A 547 3.88 27.60 -7.09
C VAL A 547 4.73 28.10 -5.92
N VAL A 548 5.97 27.60 -5.79
CA VAL A 548 6.92 28.03 -4.75
C VAL A 548 7.27 29.51 -4.92
N LYS A 549 7.49 29.95 -6.15
CA LYS A 549 7.77 31.35 -6.52
C LYS A 549 6.60 32.25 -6.13
N SER A 550 5.37 31.90 -6.53
CA SER A 550 4.16 32.66 -6.21
C SER A 550 3.90 32.74 -4.70
N ARG A 551 4.16 31.66 -3.96
CA ARG A 551 4.07 31.62 -2.50
C ARG A 551 5.12 32.51 -1.82
N LEU A 552 6.39 32.40 -2.21
CA LEU A 552 7.47 33.18 -1.62
C LEU A 552 7.31 34.67 -1.93
N LEU A 553 6.90 35.02 -3.16
CA LEU A 553 6.66 36.41 -3.56
C LEU A 553 5.46 37.04 -2.84
N SER A 554 4.40 36.27 -2.58
CA SER A 554 3.22 36.74 -1.82
C SER A 554 3.42 36.75 -0.30
N THR A 555 4.56 36.25 0.20
CA THR A 555 4.86 36.26 1.64
C THR A 555 5.22 37.66 2.11
N ASN A 556 4.69 38.05 3.27
CA ASN A 556 4.97 39.32 3.90
C ASN A 556 6.11 39.19 4.91
N LEU A 557 7.17 39.98 4.70
CA LEU A 557 8.28 40.12 5.63
C LEU A 557 8.14 41.42 6.43
N ARG A 558 8.54 41.38 7.69
CA ARG A 558 8.72 42.57 8.51
C ARG A 558 10.15 43.07 8.34
N LEU A 559 10.28 44.33 7.93
CA LEU A 559 11.55 45.00 7.68
C LEU A 559 11.81 46.02 8.79
N LEU A 560 12.94 45.87 9.47
CA LEU A 560 13.36 46.79 10.53
C LEU A 560 14.73 47.40 10.22
N CYS A 561 14.84 48.72 10.42
CA CYS A 561 16.14 49.39 10.28
C CYS A 561 17.02 49.13 11.49
N MET A 562 18.10 48.35 11.32
CA MET A 562 19.09 48.09 12.38
C MET A 562 19.90 49.36 12.71
N ASN A 563 19.98 50.32 11.79
CA ASN A 563 20.75 51.55 12.00
C ASN A 563 20.00 52.66 12.73
N CYS A 564 18.68 52.81 12.66
CA CYS A 564 17.96 53.84 13.43
C CYS A 564 16.92 53.27 14.38
N GLY A 565 16.38 52.06 14.13
CA GLY A 565 15.31 51.47 14.95
C GLY A 565 13.95 52.14 14.82
N ASP A 566 13.84 53.23 14.05
CA ASP A 566 12.63 54.05 13.91
C ASP A 566 11.80 53.72 12.66
N TRP A 567 12.27 52.78 11.83
CA TRP A 567 11.51 52.28 10.68
C TRP A 567 11.23 50.79 10.85
N ASP A 568 9.94 50.49 10.83
CA ASP A 568 9.34 49.16 10.93
C ASP A 568 8.19 49.11 9.92
N SER A 569 8.28 48.20 8.94
CA SER A 569 7.32 48.11 7.85
C SER A 569 7.14 46.67 7.44
N ILE A 570 5.90 46.26 7.26
CA ILE A 570 5.57 44.97 6.65
C ILE A 570 5.48 45.18 5.14
N ARG A 571 6.16 44.35 4.36
CA ARG A 571 6.13 44.39 2.89
C ARG A 571 6.07 42.99 2.30
N GLY A 572 5.33 42.86 1.20
CA GLY A 572 5.38 41.68 0.36
C GLY A 572 6.73 41.56 -0.33
N VAL A 573 7.23 40.33 -0.44
CA VAL A 573 8.53 40.04 -1.08
C VAL A 573 8.54 40.46 -2.56
N ASP A 574 7.39 40.37 -3.23
CA ASP A 574 7.15 40.88 -4.58
C ASP A 574 7.47 42.37 -4.74
N THR A 575 7.09 43.19 -3.76
CA THR A 575 7.28 44.65 -3.74
C THR A 575 8.67 45.12 -3.28
N LEU A 576 9.55 44.19 -2.89
CA LEU A 576 10.91 44.53 -2.49
C LEU A 576 11.73 45.02 -3.69
N ARG A 577 12.49 46.09 -3.45
CA ARG A 577 13.47 46.62 -4.41
C ARG A 577 14.78 45.84 -4.28
N GLU A 578 15.58 45.82 -5.34
CA GLU A 578 16.92 45.24 -5.31
C GLU A 578 17.82 45.88 -4.23
N VAL A 579 17.62 47.17 -3.97
CA VAL A 579 18.30 47.86 -2.86
C VAL A 579 17.25 48.44 -1.93
N ILE A 580 17.23 47.95 -0.68
CA ILE A 580 16.33 48.40 0.37
C ILE A 580 17.06 49.43 1.24
N ARG A 581 16.47 50.62 1.41
CA ARG A 581 17.00 51.67 2.28
C ARG A 581 15.93 52.16 3.25
N CYS A 582 16.36 52.50 4.46
CA CYS A 582 15.48 53.10 5.45
C CYS A 582 14.99 54.48 4.96
N PRO A 583 13.69 54.77 4.96
CA PRO A 583 13.16 56.08 4.58
C PRO A 583 13.49 57.18 5.59
N LYS A 584 13.86 56.83 6.83
CA LYS A 584 14.20 57.80 7.88
C LYS A 584 15.69 58.17 7.87
N CYS A 585 16.59 57.19 7.87
CA CYS A 585 18.04 57.42 8.00
C CYS A 585 18.86 57.04 6.76
N ARG A 586 18.21 56.62 5.66
CA ARG A 586 18.81 56.18 4.39
C ARG A 586 19.80 55.01 4.45
N SER A 587 20.00 54.40 5.63
CA SER A 587 20.85 53.22 5.79
C SER A 587 20.29 51.99 5.04
N SER A 588 21.19 51.16 4.51
CA SER A 588 20.88 49.86 3.89
C SER A 588 20.90 48.68 4.86
N LEU A 589 21.17 48.91 6.16
CA LEU A 589 21.15 47.87 7.19
C LEU A 589 19.71 47.57 7.63
N ILE A 590 19.00 46.82 6.80
CA ILE A 590 17.59 46.46 7.01
C ILE A 590 17.46 44.97 7.29
N ALA A 591 17.05 44.62 8.51
CA ALA A 591 16.77 43.24 8.87
C ALA A 591 15.41 42.82 8.31
N ALA A 592 15.36 41.63 7.70
CA ALA A 592 14.12 40.97 7.33
C ALA A 592 13.83 39.83 8.32
N THR A 593 12.61 39.80 8.86
CA THR A 593 12.14 38.78 9.80
C THR A 593 10.68 38.40 9.52
N TYR A 594 10.20 37.34 10.14
CA TYR A 594 8.81 36.90 10.04
C TYR A 594 7.86 37.97 10.58
N ARG A 595 6.66 38.04 10.00
CA ARG A 595 5.60 38.99 10.42
C ARG A 595 5.31 38.93 11.92
N SER A 596 5.35 37.74 12.52
CA SER A 596 5.06 37.48 13.94
C SER A 596 6.17 37.92 14.90
N ASN A 597 7.34 38.33 14.41
CA ASN A 597 8.45 38.73 15.28
C ASN A 597 8.29 40.20 15.70
N ASP A 598 7.60 40.41 16.82
CA ASP A 598 7.43 41.71 17.49
C ASP A 598 8.60 42.10 18.41
N ALA A 599 9.46 41.14 18.77
CA ALA A 599 10.52 41.33 19.76
C ALA A 599 11.70 42.17 19.23
N LEU A 600 12.04 42.03 17.94
CA LEU A 600 13.25 42.61 17.38
C LEU A 600 13.25 44.16 17.40
N GLY A 601 12.11 44.81 17.22
CA GLY A 601 11.99 46.28 17.22
C GLY A 601 12.38 46.93 18.56
N PRO A 602 11.77 46.52 19.68
CA PRO A 602 12.16 46.93 21.03
C PRO A 602 13.64 46.66 21.34
N ILE A 603 14.18 45.51 20.92
CA ILE A 603 15.58 45.12 21.15
C ILE A 603 16.55 46.09 20.45
N ILE A 604 16.29 46.46 19.19
CA ILE A 604 17.11 47.44 18.47
C ILE A 604 17.13 48.79 19.21
N LYS A 605 15.97 49.25 19.71
CA LYS A 605 15.87 50.50 20.47
C LYS A 605 16.59 50.43 21.82
N LYS A 606 16.54 49.29 22.54
CA LYS A 606 17.30 49.09 23.78
C LYS A 606 18.82 49.17 23.53
N LYS A 607 19.33 48.48 22.51
CA LYS A 607 20.76 48.49 22.15
C LYS A 607 21.23 49.90 21.76
N LYS A 608 20.40 50.65 21.03
CA LYS A 608 20.62 52.05 20.64
C LYS A 608 20.77 53.00 21.83
N ARG A 609 20.01 52.79 22.89
CA ARG A 609 20.06 53.60 24.13
C ARG A 609 21.22 53.21 25.05
N GLY A 610 22.08 52.28 24.64
CA GLY A 610 23.20 51.78 25.45
C GLY A 610 22.79 50.86 26.61
N SER A 611 21.55 50.36 26.63
CA SER A 611 21.07 49.45 27.67
C SER A 611 21.68 48.05 27.50
N LYS A 612 21.98 47.36 28.61
CA LYS A 612 22.42 45.95 28.58
C LYS A 612 21.26 45.07 28.08
N LEU A 613 21.54 44.20 27.11
CA LEU A 613 20.61 43.19 26.60
C LEU A 613 20.68 41.92 27.44
N SER A 614 19.58 41.17 27.55
CA SER A 614 19.62 39.80 28.06
C SER A 614 20.35 38.88 27.06
N PRO A 615 20.83 37.70 27.47
CA PRO A 615 21.43 36.73 26.55
C PRO A 615 20.52 36.35 25.37
N GLU A 616 19.21 36.28 25.60
CA GLU A 616 18.19 36.02 24.57
C GLU A 616 18.01 37.23 23.63
N ASP A 617 17.93 38.45 24.17
CA ASP A 617 17.84 39.70 23.38
C ASP A 617 19.10 39.88 22.50
N GLU A 618 20.27 39.46 22.98
CA GLU A 618 21.53 39.52 22.23
C GLU A 618 21.57 38.51 21.08
N LYS A 619 21.07 37.28 21.29
CA LYS A 619 20.92 36.27 20.23
C LYS A 619 19.98 36.75 19.12
N GLU A 620 18.87 37.35 19.49
CA GLU A 620 17.88 37.87 18.54
C GLU A 620 18.43 39.09 17.77
N TRP A 621 19.15 39.99 18.45
CA TRP A 621 19.85 41.10 17.80
C TRP A 621 20.89 40.62 16.78
N MET A 622 21.68 39.60 17.12
CA MET A 622 22.66 38.99 16.21
C MET A 622 22.00 38.33 15.00
N THR A 623 20.84 37.69 15.18
CA THR A 623 20.05 37.12 14.09
C THR A 623 19.55 38.23 13.15
N GLY A 624 19.00 39.31 13.70
CA GLY A 624 18.59 40.49 12.94
C GLY A 624 19.77 41.15 12.19
N TRP A 625 20.94 41.24 12.81
CA TRP A 625 22.14 41.80 12.18
C TRP A 625 22.63 40.96 11.00
N ARG A 626 22.66 39.63 11.14
CA ARG A 626 23.01 38.71 10.05
C ARG A 626 22.02 38.78 8.89
N SER A 627 20.72 38.87 9.21
CA SER A 627 19.67 39.10 8.21
C SER A 627 19.90 40.41 7.45
N ALA A 628 20.21 41.51 8.17
CA ALA A 628 20.49 42.80 7.56
C ALA A 628 21.71 42.78 6.63
N GLY A 629 22.77 42.04 6.99
CA GLY A 629 23.92 41.84 6.12
C GLY A 629 23.58 41.07 4.83
N LEU A 630 22.65 40.11 4.89
CA LEU A 630 22.19 39.39 3.71
C LEU A 630 21.37 40.28 2.78
N ILE A 631 20.44 41.06 3.34
CA ILE A 631 19.64 42.03 2.58
C ILE A 631 20.53 43.11 1.94
N GLN A 632 21.57 43.57 2.63
CA GLN A 632 22.51 44.55 2.10
C GLN A 632 23.32 44.02 0.91
N ASN A 633 23.71 42.74 0.93
CA ASN A 633 24.56 42.13 -0.10
C ASN A 633 23.78 41.54 -1.29
N TYR A 634 22.63 40.91 -1.03
CA TYR A 634 21.85 40.16 -2.03
C TYR A 634 20.47 40.75 -2.31
N GLY A 635 20.08 41.83 -1.63
CA GLY A 635 18.88 42.59 -1.98
C GLY A 635 17.60 41.78 -1.91
N LYS A 636 16.80 41.85 -2.99
CA LYS A 636 15.54 41.12 -3.12
C LYS A 636 15.71 39.61 -3.02
N ARG A 637 16.82 39.06 -3.53
CA ARG A 637 17.11 37.61 -3.47
C ARG A 637 17.24 37.11 -2.03
N ALA A 638 17.86 37.90 -1.15
CA ALA A 638 17.89 37.56 0.27
C ALA A 638 16.50 37.61 0.91
N GLY A 639 15.64 38.55 0.50
CA GLY A 639 14.24 38.59 0.90
C GLY A 639 13.47 37.32 0.51
N ILE A 640 13.66 36.83 -0.72
CA ILE A 640 13.02 35.59 -1.20
C ILE A 640 13.44 34.38 -0.36
N VAL A 641 14.74 34.25 -0.06
CA VAL A 641 15.26 33.12 0.72
C VAL A 641 14.83 33.20 2.19
N LEU A 642 14.80 34.39 2.78
CA LEU A 642 14.39 34.60 4.19
C LEU A 642 12.86 34.52 4.39
N ALA A 643 12.07 34.57 3.31
CA ALA A 643 10.64 34.32 3.35
C ALA A 643 10.28 32.83 3.45
N ALA A 644 11.25 31.94 3.19
CA ALA A 644 11.07 30.50 3.26
C ALA A 644 10.95 30.00 4.71
N ARG A 645 10.13 28.98 4.92
CA ARG A 645 9.83 28.45 6.25
C ARG A 645 11.06 27.80 6.88
N GLY A 646 11.39 28.22 8.10
CA GLY A 646 12.51 27.66 8.85
C GLY A 646 13.89 28.02 8.33
N VAL A 647 13.97 28.91 7.33
CA VAL A 647 15.24 29.37 6.77
C VAL A 647 15.71 30.61 7.53
N GLY A 648 16.61 30.41 8.50
CA GLY A 648 17.29 31.48 9.21
C GLY A 648 18.46 32.10 8.42
N PRO A 649 19.08 33.19 8.92
CA PRO A 649 20.20 33.86 8.24
C PRO A 649 21.42 32.96 7.97
N THR A 650 21.66 31.94 8.81
CA THR A 650 22.76 30.97 8.61
C THR A 650 22.51 30.09 7.39
N THR A 651 21.33 29.48 7.30
CA THR A 651 20.90 28.66 6.16
C THR A 651 20.80 29.49 4.88
N ALA A 652 20.26 30.70 4.98
CA ALA A 652 20.16 31.64 3.86
C ALA A 652 21.53 32.00 3.27
N THR A 653 22.55 32.16 4.11
CA THR A 653 23.94 32.39 3.66
C THR A 653 24.46 31.25 2.80
N ARG A 654 24.18 29.99 3.17
CA ARG A 654 24.61 28.80 2.42
C ARG A 654 23.95 28.73 1.05
N ILE A 655 22.65 29.03 0.98
CA ILE A 655 21.88 29.03 -0.27
C ILE A 655 22.39 30.12 -1.23
N LEU A 656 22.61 31.35 -0.73
CA LEU A 656 22.98 32.50 -1.55
C LEU A 656 24.45 32.51 -2.00
N ARG A 657 25.34 31.75 -1.34
CA ARG A 657 26.77 31.64 -1.72
C ARG A 657 27.01 30.79 -2.95
N ASN A 658 26.13 29.84 -3.26
CA ASN A 658 26.27 29.03 -4.46
C ASN A 658 25.98 29.90 -5.69
N ARG A 659 26.92 29.97 -6.64
CA ARG A 659 26.67 30.62 -7.94
C ARG A 659 25.73 29.72 -8.75
N LEU A 660 24.45 30.02 -8.67
CA LEU A 660 23.40 29.33 -9.40
C LEU A 660 23.31 29.84 -10.86
N ALA A 661 23.13 28.94 -11.82
CA ALA A 661 23.19 29.26 -13.26
C ALA A 661 21.86 29.83 -13.79
N ARG A 662 20.72 29.45 -13.19
CA ARG A 662 19.38 29.96 -13.52
C ARG A 662 18.65 30.43 -12.26
N GLU A 663 17.66 31.31 -12.43
CA GLU A 663 16.83 31.82 -11.32
C GLU A 663 16.04 30.68 -10.64
N ASP A 664 15.60 29.70 -11.43
CA ASP A 664 14.87 28.51 -11.00
C ASP A 664 15.63 27.64 -9.99
N ASP A 665 16.96 27.56 -10.13
CA ASP A 665 17.82 26.80 -9.23
C ASP A 665 17.80 27.37 -7.79
N LEU A 666 17.51 28.67 -7.64
CA LEU A 666 17.34 29.32 -6.33
C LEU A 666 16.09 28.80 -5.63
N TYR A 667 14.97 28.70 -6.35
CA TYR A 667 13.71 28.21 -5.80
C TYR A 667 13.80 26.73 -5.42
N LEU A 668 14.50 25.91 -6.23
CA LEU A 668 14.78 24.51 -5.90
C LEU A 668 15.68 24.38 -4.66
N SER A 669 16.70 25.22 -4.51
CA SER A 669 17.59 25.23 -3.34
C SER A 669 16.86 25.64 -2.06
N VAL A 670 15.94 26.61 -2.17
CA VAL A 670 15.06 27.02 -1.07
C VAL A 670 14.12 25.88 -0.67
N LEU A 671 13.51 25.19 -1.63
CA LEU A 671 12.63 24.05 -1.37
C LEU A 671 13.36 22.92 -0.63
N ARG A 672 14.62 22.62 -1.02
CA ARG A 672 15.46 21.64 -0.30
C ARG A 672 15.75 22.06 1.13
N ALA A 673 15.97 23.35 1.38
CA ALA A 673 16.22 23.87 2.72
C ALA A 673 14.98 23.83 3.61
N GLU A 674 13.78 24.10 3.08
CA GLU A 674 12.52 23.93 3.81
C GLU A 674 12.29 22.45 4.17
N ARG A 675 12.57 21.52 3.25
CA ARG A 675 12.50 20.07 3.51
C ARG A 675 13.45 19.66 4.64
N GLU A 676 14.69 20.15 4.61
CA GLU A 676 15.69 19.88 5.65
C GLU A 676 15.27 20.42 7.02
N PHE A 677 14.64 21.60 7.05
CA PHE A 677 14.13 22.18 8.29
C PHE A 677 12.97 21.35 8.87
N GLU A 678 11.97 21.02 8.06
CA GLU A 678 10.85 20.17 8.52
C GLU A 678 11.35 18.79 8.99
N ARG A 679 12.40 18.25 8.37
CA ARG A 679 13.06 17.00 8.79
C ARG A 679 13.76 17.12 10.14
N THR A 680 14.43 18.24 10.41
CA THR A 680 15.24 18.41 11.63
C THR A 680 14.47 18.99 12.80
N ARG A 681 13.31 19.61 12.57
CA ARG A 681 12.46 20.22 13.60
C ARG A 681 12.09 19.28 14.74
N MET A 682 11.98 17.96 14.50
CA MET A 682 11.71 16.93 15.52
C MET A 682 12.78 16.80 16.62
N PHE A 683 13.95 17.44 16.48
CA PHE A 683 15.05 17.36 17.45
C PHE A 683 15.29 18.65 18.25
N TRP A 684 14.51 19.72 18.00
CA TRP A 684 14.72 21.05 18.59
C TRP A 684 13.53 21.59 19.39
N ASP A 685 12.36 20.96 19.27
CA ASP A 685 11.14 21.25 20.07
C ASP A 685 11.04 20.31 21.28
#